data_AF-A0A7V9M3M1-F1
#
_entry.id   AF-A0A7V9M3M1-F1
#
_cell.length_a   1.000
_cell.length_b   1.000
_cell.length_c   1.000
_cell.angle_alpha   90.00
_cell.angle_beta   90.00
_cell.angle_gamma   90.00
#
_symmetry.space_group_name_H-M   'P 1'
#
loop_
_entity.id
_entity.type
_entity.pdbx_description
1 polymer ?
#
loop_
_entity_poly.entity_id
_entity_poly.type
_entity_poly.pdbx_seq_one_letter_code
_entity_poly.pdbx_strand_id
1 'polypeptide(L)'
;VLQLLSANAYGSTIIAGTSIINASTGGKIIIGNGVSTVGTAYETFATSSANTWNDASVFEWNTPTTFAFNNATYFPSANASTIPIFRVSINPGIPTGTSASVINGILEVNASFAFTGGGAKTFRNGIRGTATLTQNASSGSFNLSTANAILDGASLNMVLASPLNLSTSTIVPPGANVIISGANINNSSGAITVNGVLDVTIVQITNPSGTVTVNGTYKTAHSGGLKGPGSSIPSMTGTVILNPGSTIEYNALGTQSITTAGVSYHNITLSGSGNKIPKNALTPTGTVNITGSAILDASNHNIGDGTTLTNLTMDGGRLIVGTTGTQPMMAGTYILTGGVVEFSGASSQTIRTNAYQNIEVTGIGVGNSNGNISLNSDGIFTVKSGGVFVINSDAIIGPTGTQTVTVENGARFRCGNNQGFNGYTSTLLNSSSMHQNIENIILNTGSTVEYIRNGDQPISNSNSLEYSNLLISGTGIKTAQSGILTVNGNVLKSGTSTFAHNGGTVLLNGTNQSFAGLTYNNLILSNGTKTTYGNCTIIDSIKISTAILMISANDSIFLHSDAVKTARAGQVEGNITYGSNSKFVVERYIPGHRAWRLLTAPVANTLQTINQAWQEGTVNPDLIYANNRNPRPGYGTHITGTNRATDPTYGFDPGPQNNTSIKYYNNGWIKLPSGNGTNNSLINSQPAFLLFVRGDRS
;
A
#
# COMPACT_ATOMS: atom_id res chain seq x y z
N VAL A 1 -7.45 -13.10 -62.25
CA VAL A 1 -8.62 -13.33 -61.37
C VAL A 1 -9.77 -13.74 -62.26
N LEU A 2 -10.49 -14.82 -61.93
CA LEU A 2 -11.74 -15.21 -62.57
C LEU A 2 -12.89 -14.95 -61.59
N GLN A 3 -13.94 -14.24 -61.98
CA GLN A 3 -15.08 -13.93 -61.12
C GLN A 3 -16.39 -14.41 -61.75
N LEU A 4 -17.22 -15.07 -60.96
CA LEU A 4 -18.47 -15.71 -61.40
C LEU A 4 -19.65 -14.98 -60.76
N LEU A 5 -20.53 -14.45 -61.60
CA LEU A 5 -21.72 -13.68 -61.19
C LEU A 5 -23.04 -14.32 -61.64
N SER A 6 -22.97 -15.49 -62.28
CA SER A 6 -24.14 -16.14 -62.88
C SER A 6 -25.12 -16.65 -61.81
N ALA A 7 -26.40 -16.38 -62.02
CA ALA A 7 -27.49 -16.92 -61.22
C ALA A 7 -27.86 -18.37 -61.60
N ASN A 8 -27.35 -18.87 -62.74
CA ASN A 8 -27.54 -20.26 -63.15
C ASN A 8 -26.62 -21.19 -62.36
N ALA A 9 -27.01 -22.46 -62.25
CA ALA A 9 -26.18 -23.48 -61.62
C ALA A 9 -24.83 -23.67 -62.34
N TYR A 10 -23.83 -24.21 -61.63
CA TYR A 10 -22.50 -24.46 -62.18
C TYR A 10 -22.53 -25.26 -63.48
N GLY A 11 -23.28 -26.38 -63.55
CA GLY A 11 -23.29 -27.26 -64.72
C GLY A 11 -23.88 -26.66 -65.99
N SER A 12 -24.66 -25.58 -65.89
CA SER A 12 -25.18 -24.84 -67.05
C SER A 12 -24.38 -23.58 -67.37
N THR A 13 -23.63 -23.05 -66.40
CA THR A 13 -22.74 -21.88 -66.58
C THR A 13 -21.36 -22.29 -67.08
N ILE A 14 -20.84 -23.41 -66.56
CA ILE A 14 -19.52 -23.97 -66.85
C ILE A 14 -19.72 -25.33 -67.48
N ILE A 15 -19.66 -25.35 -68.82
CA ILE A 15 -19.76 -26.58 -69.60
C ILE A 15 -18.42 -27.30 -69.50
N ALA A 16 -18.31 -28.27 -68.59
CA ALA A 16 -17.10 -29.06 -68.42
C ALA A 16 -16.91 -30.02 -69.60
N GLY A 17 -15.92 -29.74 -70.46
CA GLY A 17 -15.39 -30.68 -71.46
C GLY A 17 -14.19 -31.46 -70.91
N THR A 18 -13.18 -31.74 -71.75
CA THR A 18 -11.89 -32.32 -71.31
C THR A 18 -10.90 -31.29 -70.75
N SER A 19 -11.26 -30.00 -70.77
CA SER A 19 -10.39 -28.89 -70.35
C SER A 19 -10.19 -28.87 -68.84
N ILE A 20 -8.94 -28.69 -68.41
CA ILE A 20 -8.53 -28.60 -67.01
C ILE A 20 -8.34 -27.13 -66.62
N ILE A 21 -8.86 -26.71 -65.47
CA ILE A 21 -8.56 -25.39 -64.88
C ILE A 21 -7.32 -25.52 -64.00
N ASN A 22 -6.34 -24.66 -64.22
CA ASN A 22 -5.17 -24.54 -63.36
C ASN A 22 -5.16 -23.16 -62.69
N ALA A 23 -5.47 -23.11 -61.39
CA ALA A 23 -5.30 -21.90 -60.59
C ALA A 23 -3.82 -21.75 -60.23
N SER A 24 -3.12 -20.85 -60.92
CA SER A 24 -1.72 -20.50 -60.68
C SER A 24 -1.48 -20.04 -59.24
N THR A 25 -0.23 -20.08 -58.76
CA THR A 25 0.13 -19.52 -57.45
C THR A 25 -0.31 -18.06 -57.33
N GLY A 26 -0.99 -17.71 -56.25
CA GLY A 26 -1.63 -16.40 -56.05
C GLY A 26 -2.83 -16.11 -56.98
N GLY A 27 -3.14 -17.02 -57.90
CA GLY A 27 -4.33 -16.96 -58.75
C GLY A 27 -5.61 -17.07 -57.93
N LYS A 28 -6.67 -16.44 -58.40
CA LYS A 28 -7.91 -16.26 -57.63
C LYS A 28 -9.14 -16.54 -58.49
N ILE A 29 -10.02 -17.42 -58.01
CA ILE A 29 -11.38 -17.64 -58.52
C ILE A 29 -12.35 -17.12 -57.46
N ILE A 30 -13.25 -16.22 -57.85
CA ILE A 30 -14.23 -15.58 -56.96
C ILE A 30 -15.64 -16.01 -57.36
N ILE A 31 -16.42 -16.46 -56.39
CA ILE A 31 -17.83 -16.76 -56.54
C ILE A 31 -18.63 -15.60 -55.93
N GLY A 32 -19.27 -14.80 -56.79
CA GLY A 32 -20.09 -13.65 -56.41
C GLY A 32 -19.35 -12.30 -56.35
N ASN A 33 -20.11 -11.26 -56.00
CA ASN A 33 -19.67 -9.86 -55.88
C ASN A 33 -19.76 -9.31 -54.44
N GLY A 34 -20.13 -10.16 -53.48
CA GLY A 34 -20.28 -9.85 -52.07
C GLY A 34 -21.68 -9.32 -51.68
N VAL A 35 -22.59 -9.15 -52.65
CA VAL A 35 -23.92 -8.59 -52.42
C VAL A 35 -25.01 -9.53 -52.93
N SER A 36 -24.84 -10.02 -54.15
CA SER A 36 -25.84 -10.82 -54.87
C SER A 36 -25.66 -12.31 -54.61
N THR A 37 -26.77 -13.04 -54.57
CA THR A 37 -26.75 -14.50 -54.68
C THR A 37 -26.26 -14.91 -56.06
N VAL A 38 -25.52 -16.02 -56.11
CA VAL A 38 -25.19 -16.74 -57.34
C VAL A 38 -25.97 -18.06 -57.38
N GLY A 39 -25.94 -18.73 -58.52
CA GLY A 39 -26.51 -20.08 -58.66
C GLY A 39 -25.82 -21.12 -57.76
N THR A 40 -26.28 -22.37 -57.83
CA THR A 40 -25.79 -23.45 -56.97
C THR A 40 -24.61 -24.22 -57.58
N ALA A 41 -23.93 -25.04 -56.77
CA ALA A 41 -22.87 -25.96 -57.19
C ALA A 41 -21.53 -25.33 -57.63
N TYR A 42 -21.27 -24.05 -57.35
CA TYR A 42 -20.00 -23.42 -57.73
C TYR A 42 -18.78 -23.93 -56.95
N GLU A 43 -18.98 -24.58 -55.82
CA GLU A 43 -17.98 -25.36 -55.11
C GLU A 43 -17.33 -26.45 -55.99
N THR A 44 -17.98 -26.88 -57.08
CA THR A 44 -17.42 -27.83 -58.05
C THR A 44 -16.09 -27.35 -58.65
N PHE A 45 -15.84 -26.04 -58.74
CA PHE A 45 -14.52 -25.52 -59.10
C PHE A 45 -13.42 -26.06 -58.16
N ALA A 46 -13.68 -26.01 -56.85
CA ALA A 46 -12.73 -26.40 -55.83
C ALA A 46 -12.80 -27.90 -55.48
N THR A 47 -13.92 -28.59 -55.73
CA THR A 47 -14.07 -30.01 -55.39
C THR A 47 -13.81 -30.98 -56.55
N SER A 48 -13.64 -30.49 -57.78
CA SER A 48 -13.27 -31.31 -58.93
C SER A 48 -11.82 -31.80 -58.85
N SER A 49 -11.59 -33.10 -59.04
CA SER A 49 -10.26 -33.70 -59.16
C SER A 49 -9.55 -33.39 -60.48
N ALA A 50 -10.29 -32.93 -61.49
CA ALA A 50 -9.72 -32.49 -62.76
C ALA A 50 -9.01 -31.14 -62.64
N ASN A 51 -9.43 -30.28 -61.71
CA ASN A 51 -8.86 -28.93 -61.55
C ASN A 51 -7.58 -28.98 -60.71
N THR A 52 -6.54 -28.27 -61.14
CA THR A 52 -5.29 -28.08 -60.40
C THR A 52 -5.33 -26.77 -59.62
N TRP A 53 -4.99 -26.83 -58.34
CA TRP A 53 -4.86 -25.66 -57.47
C TRP A 53 -3.43 -25.59 -56.96
N ASN A 54 -2.67 -24.57 -57.35
CA ASN A 54 -1.29 -24.40 -56.90
C ASN A 54 -1.23 -23.74 -55.52
N ASP A 55 -0.04 -23.71 -54.94
CA ASP A 55 0.20 -23.10 -53.64
C ASP A 55 -0.26 -21.63 -53.59
N ALA A 56 -0.86 -21.21 -52.49
CA ALA A 56 -1.41 -19.87 -52.29
C ALA A 56 -2.47 -19.40 -53.32
N SER A 57 -2.97 -20.30 -54.19
CA SER A 57 -4.15 -19.99 -55.02
C SER A 57 -5.39 -19.88 -54.14
N VAL A 58 -6.37 -19.07 -54.55
CA VAL A 58 -7.53 -18.71 -53.74
C VAL A 58 -8.84 -19.06 -54.44
N PHE A 59 -9.65 -19.88 -53.78
CA PHE A 59 -11.08 -19.98 -54.05
C PHE A 59 -11.82 -19.09 -53.07
N GLU A 60 -12.38 -17.99 -53.54
CA GLU A 60 -13.07 -17.01 -52.72
C GLU A 60 -14.58 -17.12 -52.88
N TRP A 61 -15.26 -17.43 -51.79
CA TRP A 61 -16.70 -17.37 -51.66
C TRP A 61 -17.11 -15.98 -51.17
N ASN A 62 -17.59 -15.18 -52.11
CA ASN A 62 -17.99 -13.79 -51.92
C ASN A 62 -19.46 -13.62 -52.30
N THR A 63 -20.34 -14.39 -51.67
CA THR A 63 -21.78 -14.42 -51.94
C THR A 63 -22.53 -14.92 -50.70
N PRO A 64 -23.76 -14.46 -50.43
CA PRO A 64 -24.58 -14.97 -49.33
C PRO A 64 -25.19 -16.35 -49.59
N THR A 65 -25.05 -16.92 -50.80
CA THR A 65 -25.48 -18.30 -51.08
C THR A 65 -24.67 -19.29 -50.24
N THR A 66 -25.33 -20.29 -49.63
CA THR A 66 -24.65 -21.34 -48.86
C THR A 66 -23.84 -22.27 -49.77
N PHE A 67 -22.53 -22.43 -49.49
CA PHE A 67 -21.71 -23.44 -50.13
C PHE A 67 -21.99 -24.84 -49.55
N ALA A 68 -21.89 -25.88 -50.38
CA ALA A 68 -22.06 -27.26 -49.92
C ALA A 68 -20.82 -27.76 -49.15
N PHE A 69 -21.03 -28.43 -48.01
CA PHE A 69 -19.94 -29.00 -47.21
C PHE A 69 -20.31 -30.39 -46.68
N ASN A 70 -20.82 -31.25 -47.57
CA ASN A 70 -21.28 -32.59 -47.26
C ASN A 70 -20.62 -33.62 -48.19
N ASN A 71 -19.85 -34.56 -47.63
CA ASN A 71 -19.03 -35.51 -48.40
C ASN A 71 -18.17 -34.81 -49.48
N ALA A 72 -17.62 -33.65 -49.16
CA ALA A 72 -16.87 -32.80 -50.08
C ALA A 72 -15.38 -32.79 -49.73
N THR A 73 -14.52 -32.93 -50.74
CA THR A 73 -13.09 -32.64 -50.62
C THR A 73 -12.77 -31.44 -51.48
N TYR A 74 -12.48 -30.31 -50.84
CA TYR A 74 -11.99 -29.11 -51.49
C TYR A 74 -10.49 -29.25 -51.75
N PHE A 75 -10.06 -28.88 -52.95
CA PHE A 75 -8.70 -29.02 -53.49
C PHE A 75 -8.20 -30.48 -53.48
N PRO A 76 -8.95 -31.43 -54.07
CA PRO A 76 -8.59 -32.85 -54.05
C PRO A 76 -7.26 -33.16 -54.77
N SER A 77 -6.82 -32.29 -55.68
CA SER A 77 -5.54 -32.41 -56.41
C SER A 77 -4.34 -31.82 -55.65
N ALA A 78 -4.56 -31.09 -54.55
CA ALA A 78 -3.47 -30.48 -53.79
C ALA A 78 -2.72 -31.53 -52.96
N ASN A 79 -1.43 -31.68 -53.22
CA ASN A 79 -0.54 -32.52 -52.42
C ASN A 79 -0.19 -31.87 -51.07
N ALA A 80 0.63 -32.55 -50.26
CA ALA A 80 0.97 -32.11 -48.90
C ALA A 80 1.59 -30.70 -48.85
N SER A 81 2.47 -30.35 -49.79
CA SER A 81 3.21 -29.08 -49.84
C SER A 81 2.48 -27.96 -50.58
N THR A 82 1.36 -28.26 -51.23
CA THR A 82 0.54 -27.28 -51.95
C THR A 82 -0.57 -26.82 -51.02
N ILE A 83 -0.65 -25.53 -50.70
CA ILE A 83 -1.63 -24.99 -49.74
C ILE A 83 -2.52 -23.94 -50.42
N PRO A 84 -3.59 -24.35 -51.12
CA PRO A 84 -4.62 -23.44 -51.59
C PRO A 84 -5.43 -22.87 -50.43
N ILE A 85 -6.13 -21.77 -50.69
CA ILE A 85 -6.94 -21.04 -49.71
C ILE A 85 -8.40 -21.08 -50.13
N PHE A 86 -9.26 -21.60 -49.26
CA PHE A 86 -10.70 -21.37 -49.37
C PHE A 86 -11.05 -20.16 -48.49
N ARG A 87 -11.29 -19.01 -49.11
CA ARG A 87 -11.69 -17.78 -48.43
C ARG A 87 -13.20 -17.59 -48.42
N VAL A 88 -13.76 -17.27 -47.26
CA VAL A 88 -15.14 -16.80 -47.09
C VAL A 88 -15.10 -15.31 -46.78
N SER A 89 -15.56 -14.48 -47.72
CA SER A 89 -15.47 -13.01 -47.63
C SER A 89 -16.78 -12.33 -47.22
N ILE A 90 -17.89 -13.06 -47.33
CA ILE A 90 -19.24 -12.64 -46.89
C ILE A 90 -19.91 -13.83 -46.22
N ASN A 91 -20.79 -13.57 -45.26
CA ASN A 91 -21.54 -14.60 -44.54
C ASN A 91 -22.35 -15.45 -45.55
N PRO A 92 -22.01 -16.73 -45.74
CA PRO A 92 -22.68 -17.62 -46.69
C PRO A 92 -23.89 -18.33 -46.05
N GLY A 93 -24.38 -17.86 -44.91
CA GLY A 93 -25.37 -18.60 -44.11
C GLY A 93 -24.72 -19.72 -43.29
N ILE A 94 -25.36 -20.89 -43.25
CA ILE A 94 -24.94 -22.02 -42.41
C ILE A 94 -24.66 -23.26 -43.28
N PRO A 95 -23.42 -23.43 -43.76
CA PRO A 95 -23.00 -24.65 -44.44
C PRO A 95 -23.28 -25.90 -43.59
N THR A 96 -24.00 -26.85 -44.18
CA THR A 96 -24.41 -28.11 -43.55
C THR A 96 -23.67 -29.31 -44.15
N GLY A 97 -23.35 -30.30 -43.31
CA GLY A 97 -22.79 -31.58 -43.76
C GLY A 97 -22.95 -32.68 -42.73
N THR A 98 -23.73 -33.70 -43.04
CA THR A 98 -23.92 -34.89 -42.21
C THR A 98 -22.81 -35.92 -42.42
N SER A 99 -22.11 -35.87 -43.56
CA SER A 99 -20.91 -36.66 -43.87
C SER A 99 -19.64 -35.83 -43.76
N ALA A 100 -18.53 -36.49 -43.44
CA ALA A 100 -17.23 -35.82 -43.28
C ALA A 100 -16.81 -35.08 -44.57
N SER A 101 -16.19 -33.92 -44.40
CA SER A 101 -15.69 -33.10 -45.51
C SER A 101 -14.33 -32.49 -45.15
N VAL A 102 -13.51 -32.25 -46.16
CA VAL A 102 -12.11 -31.85 -46.03
C VAL A 102 -11.82 -30.64 -46.88
N ILE A 103 -11.06 -29.68 -46.34
CA ILE A 103 -10.37 -28.65 -47.11
C ILE A 103 -8.89 -29.04 -47.14
N ASN A 104 -8.38 -29.44 -48.31
CA ASN A 104 -6.96 -29.70 -48.53
C ASN A 104 -6.19 -28.38 -48.73
N GLY A 105 -6.29 -27.49 -47.76
CA GLY A 105 -5.73 -26.15 -47.77
C GLY A 105 -6.05 -25.41 -46.48
N ILE A 106 -6.02 -24.08 -46.53
CA ILE A 106 -6.42 -23.19 -45.42
C ILE A 106 -7.86 -22.73 -45.61
N LEU A 107 -8.67 -22.76 -44.55
CA LEU A 107 -9.92 -21.99 -44.49
C LEU A 107 -9.61 -20.57 -44.02
N GLU A 108 -9.93 -19.56 -44.82
CA GLU A 108 -9.78 -18.14 -44.48
C GLU A 108 -11.15 -17.50 -44.21
N VAL A 109 -11.38 -17.10 -42.95
CA VAL A 109 -12.64 -16.62 -42.39
C VAL A 109 -12.61 -15.10 -42.28
N ASN A 110 -13.01 -14.40 -43.35
CA ASN A 110 -13.06 -12.93 -43.38
C ASN A 110 -14.48 -12.38 -43.15
N ALA A 111 -15.48 -13.25 -43.09
CA ALA A 111 -16.83 -12.95 -42.63
C ALA A 111 -17.31 -14.01 -41.65
N SER A 112 -18.10 -13.60 -40.66
CA SER A 112 -18.56 -14.51 -39.61
C SER A 112 -19.62 -15.48 -40.13
N PHE A 113 -19.46 -16.77 -39.82
CA PHE A 113 -20.42 -17.82 -40.21
C PHE A 113 -20.34 -19.05 -39.30
N ALA A 114 -21.28 -19.98 -39.45
CA ALA A 114 -21.38 -21.19 -38.64
C ALA A 114 -21.44 -22.46 -39.48
N PHE A 115 -20.81 -23.54 -39.01
CA PHE A 115 -21.03 -24.89 -39.54
C PHE A 115 -22.12 -25.64 -38.76
N THR A 116 -22.87 -26.50 -39.45
CA THR A 116 -23.80 -27.47 -38.86
C THR A 116 -23.69 -28.85 -39.52
N GLY A 117 -24.42 -29.84 -39.01
CA GLY A 117 -24.42 -31.22 -39.48
C GLY A 117 -23.28 -32.06 -38.90
N GLY A 118 -23.59 -33.29 -38.50
CA GLY A 118 -22.71 -34.15 -37.69
C GLY A 118 -21.44 -34.68 -38.37
N GLY A 119 -21.24 -34.42 -39.67
CA GLY A 119 -20.03 -34.82 -40.38
C GLY A 119 -18.81 -34.03 -39.91
N ALA A 120 -17.67 -34.71 -39.72
CA ALA A 120 -16.41 -34.05 -39.35
C ALA A 120 -16.01 -32.97 -40.38
N LYS A 121 -15.49 -31.84 -39.89
CA LYS A 121 -15.00 -30.72 -40.68
C LYS A 121 -13.48 -30.68 -40.53
N THR A 122 -12.76 -31.10 -41.57
CA THR A 122 -11.30 -31.22 -41.51
C THR A 122 -10.64 -30.10 -42.31
N PHE A 123 -9.78 -29.32 -41.65
CA PHE A 123 -9.03 -28.22 -42.23
C PHE A 123 -7.56 -28.63 -42.28
N ARG A 124 -7.10 -29.11 -43.44
CA ARG A 124 -5.80 -29.78 -43.54
C ARG A 124 -4.66 -28.93 -43.00
N ASN A 125 -4.55 -27.70 -43.51
CA ASN A 125 -3.43 -26.80 -43.22
C ASN A 125 -3.77 -25.70 -42.21
N GLY A 126 -4.98 -25.71 -41.63
CA GLY A 126 -5.37 -24.73 -40.63
C GLY A 126 -6.49 -23.79 -41.03
N ILE A 127 -6.71 -22.81 -40.16
CA ILE A 127 -7.75 -21.79 -40.25
C ILE A 127 -7.08 -20.45 -40.02
N ARG A 128 -7.44 -19.45 -40.82
CA ARG A 128 -7.03 -18.07 -40.59
C ARG A 128 -8.18 -17.09 -40.77
N GLY A 129 -8.03 -15.83 -40.37
CA GLY A 129 -8.97 -14.78 -40.75
C GLY A 129 -9.15 -13.67 -39.73
N THR A 130 -10.17 -12.84 -39.94
CA THR A 130 -10.45 -11.65 -39.10
C THR A 130 -11.84 -11.68 -38.50
N ALA A 131 -12.60 -12.76 -38.69
CA ALA A 131 -13.99 -12.89 -38.29
C ALA A 131 -14.25 -14.14 -37.43
N THR A 132 -15.51 -14.36 -37.08
CA THR A 132 -15.92 -15.46 -36.19
C THR A 132 -16.32 -16.71 -36.96
N LEU A 133 -15.66 -17.84 -36.67
CA LEU A 133 -16.09 -19.17 -37.08
C LEU A 133 -16.78 -19.89 -35.92
N THR A 134 -18.06 -20.21 -36.10
CA THR A 134 -18.85 -20.93 -35.09
C THR A 134 -19.04 -22.40 -35.47
N GLN A 135 -18.74 -23.30 -34.54
CA GLN A 135 -19.17 -24.69 -34.58
C GLN A 135 -20.47 -24.80 -33.81
N ASN A 136 -21.61 -24.95 -34.51
CA ASN A 136 -22.88 -25.18 -33.82
C ASN A 136 -22.86 -26.53 -33.09
N ALA A 137 -23.71 -26.68 -32.07
CA ALA A 137 -23.82 -27.93 -31.30
C ALA A 137 -24.15 -29.18 -32.15
N SER A 138 -24.83 -28.98 -33.28
CA SER A 138 -25.15 -30.01 -34.26
C SER A 138 -24.04 -30.27 -35.29
N SER A 139 -22.94 -29.51 -35.27
CA SER A 139 -21.79 -29.72 -36.15
C SER A 139 -20.92 -30.87 -35.65
N GLY A 140 -20.37 -31.65 -36.58
CA GLY A 140 -19.26 -32.56 -36.29
C GLY A 140 -17.99 -31.81 -35.84
N SER A 141 -16.98 -32.59 -35.42
CA SER A 141 -15.73 -32.05 -34.90
C SER A 141 -15.00 -31.17 -35.92
N PHE A 142 -14.29 -30.16 -35.43
CA PHE A 142 -13.29 -29.45 -36.21
C PHE A 142 -11.94 -30.13 -36.00
N ASN A 143 -11.25 -30.47 -37.09
CA ASN A 143 -9.98 -31.21 -37.03
C ASN A 143 -8.93 -30.50 -37.88
N LEU A 144 -7.76 -30.25 -37.29
CA LEU A 144 -6.55 -29.95 -38.04
C LEU A 144 -5.84 -31.28 -38.29
N SER A 145 -5.40 -31.56 -39.52
CA SER A 145 -4.93 -32.92 -39.86
C SER A 145 -3.47 -33.04 -40.27
N THR A 146 -2.78 -31.97 -40.65
CA THR A 146 -1.33 -32.03 -40.97
C THR A 146 -0.46 -31.37 -39.93
N ALA A 147 0.80 -31.77 -39.89
CA ALA A 147 1.84 -31.02 -39.18
C ALA A 147 1.86 -29.56 -39.64
N ASN A 148 2.14 -28.66 -38.70
CA ASN A 148 2.29 -27.22 -38.89
C ASN A 148 1.01 -26.54 -39.42
N ALA A 149 -0.17 -27.11 -39.14
CA ALA A 149 -1.42 -26.42 -39.42
C ALA A 149 -1.47 -25.09 -38.65
N ILE A 150 -2.00 -24.04 -39.27
CA ILE A 150 -2.00 -22.70 -38.64
C ILE A 150 -3.34 -22.36 -37.98
N LEU A 151 -3.28 -21.57 -36.93
CA LEU A 151 -4.38 -20.77 -36.43
C LEU A 151 -3.92 -19.31 -36.50
N ASP A 152 -4.43 -18.55 -37.46
CA ASP A 152 -3.84 -17.27 -37.86
C ASP A 152 -4.88 -16.15 -38.08
N GLY A 153 -4.41 -14.91 -38.19
CA GLY A 153 -5.18 -13.74 -38.53
C GLY A 153 -5.26 -12.74 -37.37
N ALA A 154 -5.51 -11.47 -37.71
CA ALA A 154 -5.40 -10.36 -36.76
C ALA A 154 -6.53 -10.32 -35.70
N SER A 155 -7.59 -11.11 -35.88
CA SER A 155 -8.74 -11.17 -34.98
C SER A 155 -9.60 -12.41 -35.23
N LEU A 156 -8.99 -13.56 -35.54
CA LEU A 156 -9.74 -14.80 -35.75
C LEU A 156 -10.40 -15.21 -34.43
N ASN A 157 -11.72 -15.40 -34.46
CA ASN A 157 -12.47 -15.88 -33.29
C ASN A 157 -13.13 -17.23 -33.60
N MET A 158 -12.91 -18.23 -32.76
CA MET A 158 -13.50 -19.55 -32.90
C MET A 158 -14.41 -19.83 -31.70
N VAL A 159 -15.67 -20.14 -31.99
CA VAL A 159 -16.67 -20.52 -30.98
C VAL A 159 -16.98 -21.99 -31.16
N LEU A 160 -16.52 -22.82 -30.23
CA LEU A 160 -16.55 -24.29 -30.34
C LEU A 160 -17.71 -24.87 -29.53
N ALA A 161 -18.44 -25.82 -30.10
CA ALA A 161 -19.43 -26.63 -29.37
C ALA A 161 -18.95 -28.08 -29.12
N SER A 162 -17.83 -28.48 -29.71
CA SER A 162 -17.13 -29.74 -29.49
C SER A 162 -15.63 -29.52 -29.61
N PRO A 163 -14.78 -30.42 -29.11
CA PRO A 163 -13.35 -30.14 -29.07
C PRO A 163 -12.73 -29.89 -30.46
N LEU A 164 -11.87 -28.86 -30.55
CA LEU A 164 -10.98 -28.69 -31.70
C LEU A 164 -9.85 -29.70 -31.58
N ASN A 165 -9.80 -30.67 -32.50
CA ASN A 165 -8.76 -31.68 -32.50
C ASN A 165 -7.54 -31.18 -33.27
N LEU A 166 -6.41 -31.08 -32.58
CA LEU A 166 -5.13 -30.72 -33.19
C LEU A 166 -4.46 -31.96 -33.81
N SER A 167 -3.66 -31.73 -34.84
CA SER A 167 -2.80 -32.73 -35.49
C SER A 167 -1.51 -32.97 -34.70
N THR A 168 -0.49 -33.53 -35.35
CA THR A 168 0.87 -33.67 -34.81
C THR A 168 1.53 -32.34 -34.44
N SER A 169 1.23 -31.24 -35.15
CA SER A 169 1.65 -29.89 -34.74
C SER A 169 0.75 -28.77 -35.30
N THR A 170 0.55 -27.72 -34.50
CA THR A 170 -0.23 -26.52 -34.81
C THR A 170 0.54 -25.25 -34.41
N ILE A 171 0.48 -24.20 -35.22
CA ILE A 171 1.23 -22.96 -35.03
C ILE A 171 0.25 -21.77 -35.01
N VAL A 172 0.35 -20.93 -33.97
CA VAL A 172 -0.20 -19.57 -33.97
C VAL A 172 0.94 -18.64 -34.36
N PRO A 173 1.04 -18.14 -35.61
CA PRO A 173 2.22 -17.45 -36.10
C PRO A 173 2.37 -16.03 -35.52
N PRO A 174 3.54 -15.38 -35.65
CA PRO A 174 3.73 -13.99 -35.24
C PRO A 174 2.69 -13.07 -35.91
N GLY A 175 2.15 -12.11 -35.16
CA GLY A 175 1.12 -11.18 -35.66
C GLY A 175 -0.31 -11.74 -35.63
N ALA A 176 -0.50 -13.05 -35.41
CA ALA A 176 -1.81 -13.61 -35.18
C ALA A 176 -2.40 -13.17 -33.83
N ASN A 177 -3.71 -13.02 -33.78
CA ASN A 177 -4.49 -12.82 -32.58
C ASN A 177 -5.76 -13.69 -32.67
N VAL A 178 -5.65 -14.88 -32.07
CA VAL A 178 -6.66 -15.93 -32.15
C VAL A 178 -7.36 -16.05 -30.80
N ILE A 179 -8.69 -16.01 -30.83
CA ILE A 179 -9.56 -16.21 -29.67
C ILE A 179 -10.28 -17.55 -29.83
N ILE A 180 -10.27 -18.39 -28.80
CA ILE A 180 -11.00 -19.65 -28.76
C ILE A 180 -11.89 -19.68 -27.52
N SER A 181 -13.17 -19.97 -27.72
CA SER A 181 -14.19 -20.04 -26.69
C SER A 181 -15.09 -21.26 -26.85
N GLY A 182 -15.84 -21.61 -25.79
CA GLY A 182 -16.76 -22.75 -25.79
C GLY A 182 -16.07 -24.06 -25.37
N ALA A 183 -16.06 -25.06 -26.24
CA ALA A 183 -15.49 -26.37 -25.98
C ALA A 183 -13.95 -26.41 -26.02
N ASN A 184 -13.38 -27.49 -25.46
CA ASN A 184 -11.94 -27.70 -25.26
C ASN A 184 -11.11 -27.79 -26.54
N ILE A 185 -9.80 -27.61 -26.42
CA ILE A 185 -8.82 -27.95 -27.46
C ILE A 185 -8.20 -29.30 -27.09
N ASN A 186 -8.14 -30.22 -28.03
CA ASN A 186 -7.57 -31.55 -27.82
C ASN A 186 -6.15 -31.63 -28.43
N ASN A 187 -5.14 -31.58 -27.57
CA ASN A 187 -3.70 -31.73 -27.90
C ASN A 187 -3.14 -33.05 -27.36
N SER A 188 -3.88 -34.15 -27.48
CA SER A 188 -3.55 -35.41 -26.78
C SER A 188 -2.23 -36.07 -27.18
N SER A 189 -1.63 -35.71 -28.31
CA SER A 189 -0.29 -36.18 -28.73
C SER A 189 0.42 -35.20 -29.68
N GLY A 190 -0.05 -33.96 -29.76
CA GLY A 190 0.44 -32.93 -30.68
C GLY A 190 1.33 -31.88 -30.02
N ALA A 191 1.85 -30.97 -30.83
CA ALA A 191 2.53 -29.77 -30.37
C ALA A 191 1.74 -28.52 -30.79
N ILE A 192 1.45 -27.61 -29.87
CA ILE A 192 0.96 -26.26 -30.22
C ILE A 192 2.05 -25.24 -29.90
N THR A 193 2.42 -24.43 -30.90
CA THR A 193 3.41 -23.35 -30.76
C THR A 193 2.74 -22.00 -30.91
N VAL A 194 2.81 -21.16 -29.87
CA VAL A 194 2.19 -19.83 -29.83
C VAL A 194 3.26 -18.77 -30.04
N ASN A 195 3.40 -18.26 -31.26
CA ASN A 195 4.28 -17.14 -31.62
C ASN A 195 3.55 -15.79 -31.65
N GLY A 196 2.25 -15.79 -31.95
CA GLY A 196 1.37 -14.63 -31.85
C GLY A 196 0.65 -14.57 -30.51
N VAL A 197 -0.63 -14.19 -30.53
CA VAL A 197 -1.54 -14.21 -29.38
C VAL A 197 -2.54 -15.35 -29.52
N LEU A 198 -2.63 -16.19 -28.49
CA LEU A 198 -3.70 -17.17 -28.32
C LEU A 198 -4.46 -16.86 -27.02
N ASP A 199 -5.70 -16.38 -27.14
CA ASP A 199 -6.63 -16.21 -26.03
C ASP A 199 -7.58 -17.40 -25.96
N VAL A 200 -7.39 -18.26 -24.96
CA VAL A 200 -8.25 -19.43 -24.75
C VAL A 200 -9.46 -19.11 -23.87
N THR A 201 -9.67 -17.88 -23.43
CA THR A 201 -10.76 -17.52 -22.51
C THR A 201 -10.81 -18.46 -21.30
N ILE A 202 -11.89 -19.24 -21.14
CA ILE A 202 -12.04 -20.28 -20.10
C ILE A 202 -11.83 -21.70 -20.64
N VAL A 203 -11.45 -21.84 -21.91
CA VAL A 203 -11.25 -23.12 -22.60
C VAL A 203 -10.02 -23.84 -22.05
N GLN A 204 -10.11 -25.17 -21.97
CA GLN A 204 -8.99 -26.03 -21.62
C GLN A 204 -8.31 -26.62 -22.85
N ILE A 205 -6.99 -26.67 -22.82
CA ILE A 205 -6.16 -27.48 -23.71
C ILE A 205 -5.87 -28.81 -23.01
N THR A 206 -6.56 -29.86 -23.44
CA THR A 206 -6.29 -31.23 -23.02
C THR A 206 -4.93 -31.65 -23.58
N ASN A 207 -3.92 -31.81 -22.72
CA ASN A 207 -2.53 -32.05 -23.12
C ASN A 207 -1.89 -33.24 -22.36
N PRO A 208 -2.44 -34.47 -22.39
CA PRO A 208 -1.90 -35.61 -21.62
C PRO A 208 -0.42 -35.93 -21.91
N SER A 209 0.00 -35.92 -23.17
CA SER A 209 1.40 -36.20 -23.58
C SER A 209 1.95 -35.24 -24.64
N GLY A 210 1.19 -34.22 -25.03
CA GLY A 210 1.64 -33.22 -26.00
C GLY A 210 2.50 -32.10 -25.40
N THR A 211 2.88 -31.15 -26.25
CA THR A 211 3.66 -29.96 -25.87
C THR A 211 2.92 -28.67 -26.20
N VAL A 212 2.89 -27.74 -25.26
CA VAL A 212 2.47 -26.35 -25.48
C VAL A 212 3.70 -25.46 -25.37
N THR A 213 4.14 -24.83 -26.46
CA THR A 213 5.27 -23.91 -26.48
C THR A 213 4.77 -22.48 -26.68
N VAL A 214 5.20 -21.55 -25.84
CA VAL A 214 4.83 -20.13 -25.94
C VAL A 214 6.08 -19.30 -26.19
N ASN A 215 6.07 -18.56 -27.30
CA ASN A 215 7.04 -17.55 -27.71
C ASN A 215 6.42 -16.15 -27.69
N GLY A 216 5.12 -16.04 -28.00
CA GLY A 216 4.33 -14.81 -27.96
C GLY A 216 3.50 -14.71 -26.67
N THR A 217 2.19 -14.48 -26.81
CA THR A 217 1.27 -14.32 -25.68
C THR A 217 0.27 -15.46 -25.59
N TYR A 218 0.20 -16.11 -24.43
CA TYR A 218 -0.89 -17.00 -24.08
C TYR A 218 -1.79 -16.32 -23.05
N LYS A 219 -3.07 -16.17 -23.38
CA LYS A 219 -4.05 -15.46 -22.56
C LYS A 219 -5.14 -16.40 -22.06
N THR A 220 -5.46 -16.31 -20.77
CA THR A 220 -6.44 -17.18 -20.12
C THR A 220 -7.22 -16.46 -19.04
N ALA A 221 -8.54 -16.66 -19.06
CA ALA A 221 -9.50 -16.27 -18.04
C ALA A 221 -9.93 -17.46 -17.17
N HIS A 222 -9.36 -18.65 -17.37
CA HIS A 222 -9.68 -19.84 -16.59
C HIS A 222 -9.28 -19.65 -15.12
N SER A 223 -10.19 -19.93 -14.18
CA SER A 223 -10.00 -19.66 -12.73
C SER A 223 -8.82 -20.40 -12.09
N GLY A 224 -8.50 -21.63 -12.51
CA GLY A 224 -7.28 -22.34 -12.11
C GLY A 224 -5.98 -21.86 -12.74
N GLY A 225 -6.01 -20.86 -13.62
CA GLY A 225 -4.82 -20.26 -14.22
C GLY A 225 -4.29 -20.99 -15.45
N LEU A 226 -2.96 -20.99 -15.61
CA LEU A 226 -2.29 -21.54 -16.79
C LEU A 226 -2.25 -23.07 -16.76
N LYS A 227 -1.60 -23.68 -15.75
CA LYS A 227 -1.30 -25.13 -15.72
C LYS A 227 -1.59 -25.77 -14.36
N GLY A 228 -2.08 -27.02 -14.38
CA GLY A 228 -2.43 -27.82 -13.20
C GLY A 228 -3.92 -28.16 -13.14
N PRO A 229 -4.36 -29.01 -12.18
CA PRO A 229 -5.74 -29.46 -12.11
C PRO A 229 -6.74 -28.29 -12.13
N GLY A 230 -7.74 -28.35 -13.01
CA GLY A 230 -8.76 -27.30 -13.13
C GLY A 230 -8.24 -25.96 -13.67
N SER A 231 -7.16 -25.94 -14.46
CA SER A 231 -6.61 -24.76 -15.14
C SER A 231 -6.84 -24.81 -16.67
N SER A 232 -6.34 -23.83 -17.42
CA SER A 232 -6.41 -23.85 -18.89
C SER A 232 -5.60 -24.98 -19.53
N ILE A 233 -4.60 -25.53 -18.83
CA ILE A 233 -3.84 -26.72 -19.25
C ILE A 233 -3.87 -27.70 -18.07
N PRO A 234 -4.96 -28.50 -17.94
CA PRO A 234 -5.18 -29.33 -16.76
C PRO A 234 -4.14 -30.42 -16.53
N SER A 235 -3.53 -30.91 -17.62
CA SER A 235 -2.62 -32.03 -17.61
C SER A 235 -1.35 -31.73 -16.81
N MET A 236 -0.99 -32.64 -15.90
CA MET A 236 0.25 -32.58 -15.15
C MET A 236 1.43 -33.25 -15.87
N THR A 237 1.15 -34.17 -16.79
CA THR A 237 2.16 -34.95 -17.53
C THR A 237 2.56 -34.31 -18.86
N GLY A 238 1.70 -33.46 -19.42
CA GLY A 238 2.01 -32.68 -20.61
C GLY A 238 3.07 -31.62 -20.38
N THR A 239 3.85 -31.34 -21.42
CA THR A 239 4.92 -30.33 -21.36
C THR A 239 4.37 -28.95 -21.70
N VAL A 240 4.73 -27.94 -20.90
CA VAL A 240 4.50 -26.53 -21.20
C VAL A 240 5.84 -25.82 -21.15
N ILE A 241 6.23 -25.19 -22.27
CA ILE A 241 7.51 -24.49 -22.44
C ILE A 241 7.22 -23.01 -22.64
N LEU A 242 7.73 -22.18 -21.73
CA LEU A 242 7.65 -20.72 -21.84
C LEU A 242 9.02 -20.19 -22.23
N ASN A 243 9.21 -19.85 -23.49
CA ASN A 243 10.51 -19.42 -24.01
C ASN A 243 10.81 -17.94 -23.65
N PRO A 244 12.08 -17.50 -23.75
CA PRO A 244 12.44 -16.11 -23.54
C PRO A 244 11.59 -15.15 -24.36
N GLY A 245 11.08 -14.10 -23.71
CA GLY A 245 10.17 -13.12 -24.32
C GLY A 245 8.68 -13.47 -24.26
N SER A 246 8.32 -14.71 -23.93
CA SER A 246 6.91 -15.12 -23.82
C SER A 246 6.16 -14.37 -22.72
N THR A 247 4.87 -14.16 -22.94
CA THR A 247 3.95 -13.53 -21.99
C THR A 247 2.79 -14.45 -21.65
N ILE A 248 2.52 -14.61 -20.36
CA ILE A 248 1.27 -15.22 -19.89
C ILE A 248 0.37 -14.10 -19.36
N GLU A 249 -0.79 -13.92 -19.99
CA GLU A 249 -1.80 -12.95 -19.56
C GLU A 249 -2.93 -13.64 -18.80
N TYR A 250 -3.10 -13.24 -17.54
CA TYR A 250 -4.21 -13.64 -16.67
C TYR A 250 -5.29 -12.57 -16.71
N ASN A 251 -6.37 -12.77 -17.47
CA ASN A 251 -7.37 -11.74 -17.76
C ASN A 251 -8.78 -12.00 -17.19
N ALA A 252 -8.94 -13.00 -16.32
CA ALA A 252 -10.23 -13.26 -15.67
C ALA A 252 -10.78 -12.02 -14.91
N LEU A 253 -12.11 -11.82 -14.99
CA LEU A 253 -12.84 -10.83 -14.20
C LEU A 253 -13.09 -11.28 -12.76
N GLY A 254 -13.13 -12.60 -12.54
CA GLY A 254 -13.19 -13.23 -11.22
C GLY A 254 -11.82 -13.73 -10.75
N THR A 255 -11.78 -14.34 -9.57
CA THR A 255 -10.55 -14.87 -8.98
C THR A 255 -9.87 -15.90 -9.87
N GLN A 256 -8.55 -15.77 -9.98
CA GLN A 256 -7.69 -16.60 -10.81
C GLN A 256 -6.43 -17.01 -10.05
N SER A 257 -6.07 -18.29 -10.13
CA SER A 257 -4.85 -18.82 -9.54
C SER A 257 -3.65 -18.63 -10.47
N ILE A 258 -2.47 -18.39 -9.91
CA ILE A 258 -1.19 -18.41 -10.63
C ILE A 258 -0.36 -19.55 -10.02
N THR A 259 0.01 -20.53 -10.84
CA THR A 259 0.71 -21.75 -10.42
C THR A 259 2.06 -21.86 -11.11
N THR A 260 3.05 -22.47 -10.46
CA THR A 260 4.39 -22.72 -11.03
C THR A 260 4.60 -24.19 -11.38
N ALA A 261 3.53 -24.92 -11.73
CA ALA A 261 3.49 -26.38 -11.90
C ALA A 261 4.41 -26.92 -13.02
N GLY A 262 5.73 -26.90 -12.79
CA GLY A 262 6.75 -27.24 -13.78
C GLY A 262 6.84 -26.21 -14.92
N VAL A 263 6.55 -24.94 -14.64
CA VAL A 263 6.70 -23.82 -15.60
C VAL A 263 7.51 -22.69 -14.98
N SER A 264 8.38 -22.09 -15.78
CA SER A 264 9.17 -20.91 -15.41
C SER A 264 8.69 -19.72 -16.24
N TYR A 265 8.12 -18.73 -15.57
CA TYR A 265 7.57 -17.55 -16.25
C TYR A 265 8.69 -16.62 -16.73
N HIS A 266 8.48 -16.00 -17.89
CA HIS A 266 9.27 -14.87 -18.35
C HIS A 266 8.52 -13.56 -18.08
N ASN A 267 7.56 -13.19 -18.92
CA ASN A 267 6.66 -12.07 -18.68
C ASN A 267 5.30 -12.55 -18.19
N ILE A 268 4.71 -11.81 -17.25
CA ILE A 268 3.35 -12.05 -16.76
C ILE A 268 2.57 -10.74 -16.86
N THR A 269 1.40 -10.77 -17.47
CA THR A 269 0.45 -9.66 -17.47
C THR A 269 -0.79 -10.03 -16.66
N LEU A 270 -1.18 -9.15 -15.75
CA LEU A 270 -2.35 -9.27 -14.90
C LEU A 270 -3.33 -8.19 -15.35
N SER A 271 -4.42 -8.62 -15.98
CA SER A 271 -5.46 -7.76 -16.54
C SER A 271 -6.86 -8.22 -16.11
N GLY A 272 -7.89 -7.52 -16.59
CA GLY A 272 -9.26 -7.68 -16.09
C GLY A 272 -9.43 -7.05 -14.70
N SER A 273 -10.46 -7.48 -13.97
CA SER A 273 -10.80 -6.95 -12.64
C SER A 273 -10.68 -7.96 -11.50
N GLY A 274 -10.28 -9.20 -11.79
CA GLY A 274 -10.26 -10.28 -10.82
C GLY A 274 -9.02 -10.32 -9.94
N ASN A 275 -9.12 -10.97 -8.79
CA ASN A 275 -7.99 -11.27 -7.92
C ASN A 275 -7.12 -12.37 -8.54
N LYS A 276 -5.83 -12.10 -8.71
CA LYS A 276 -4.82 -13.01 -9.25
C LYS A 276 -3.96 -13.46 -8.08
N ILE A 277 -4.02 -14.74 -7.74
CA ILE A 277 -3.48 -15.27 -6.48
C ILE A 277 -2.39 -16.31 -6.80
N PRO A 278 -1.10 -15.99 -6.58
CA PRO A 278 -0.04 -16.98 -6.60
C PRO A 278 -0.32 -18.07 -5.57
N LYS A 279 -0.16 -19.33 -5.99
CA LYS A 279 -0.27 -20.52 -5.12
C LYS A 279 1.07 -21.01 -4.59
N ASN A 280 2.16 -20.42 -5.06
CA ASN A 280 3.54 -20.67 -4.67
C ASN A 280 4.34 -19.37 -4.89
N ALA A 281 5.61 -19.36 -4.46
CA ALA A 281 6.53 -18.31 -4.87
C ALA A 281 6.60 -18.20 -6.40
N LEU A 282 6.58 -16.96 -6.91
CA LEU A 282 6.50 -16.65 -8.32
C LEU A 282 7.72 -15.83 -8.72
N THR A 283 8.65 -16.40 -9.50
CA THR A 283 9.93 -15.78 -9.84
C THR A 283 10.08 -15.59 -11.36
N PRO A 284 9.30 -14.68 -11.98
CA PRO A 284 9.40 -14.42 -13.41
C PRO A 284 10.73 -13.74 -13.74
N THR A 285 11.37 -14.14 -14.83
CA THR A 285 12.69 -13.58 -15.23
C THR A 285 12.60 -12.35 -16.13
N GLY A 286 11.39 -11.88 -16.42
CA GLY A 286 11.11 -10.66 -17.18
C GLY A 286 10.23 -9.69 -16.39
N THR A 287 9.16 -9.19 -17.01
CA THR A 287 8.30 -8.15 -16.42
C THR A 287 7.03 -8.75 -15.83
N VAL A 288 6.70 -8.32 -14.61
CA VAL A 288 5.34 -8.40 -14.06
C VAL A 288 4.62 -7.09 -14.41
N ASN A 289 3.59 -7.18 -15.24
CA ASN A 289 2.77 -6.04 -15.65
C ASN A 289 1.38 -6.15 -15.02
N ILE A 290 0.95 -5.16 -14.24
CA ILE A 290 -0.39 -5.09 -13.66
C ILE A 290 -1.10 -3.91 -14.30
N THR A 291 -2.25 -4.17 -14.93
CA THR A 291 -2.97 -3.15 -15.71
C THR A 291 -4.46 -3.09 -15.38
N GLY A 292 -5.05 -1.92 -15.62
CA GLY A 292 -6.49 -1.69 -15.44
C GLY A 292 -6.91 -1.75 -13.96
N SER A 293 -7.77 -2.71 -13.60
CA SER A 293 -8.26 -2.89 -12.22
C SER A 293 -7.88 -4.25 -11.62
N ALA A 294 -6.93 -4.96 -12.21
CA ALA A 294 -6.48 -6.25 -11.72
C ALA A 294 -5.83 -6.14 -10.35
N ILE A 295 -6.07 -7.15 -9.49
CA ILE A 295 -5.43 -7.25 -8.18
C ILE A 295 -4.50 -8.45 -8.20
N LEU A 296 -3.20 -8.24 -8.03
CA LEU A 296 -2.24 -9.31 -7.75
C LEU A 296 -2.07 -9.43 -6.24
N ASP A 297 -2.72 -10.43 -5.65
CA ASP A 297 -2.66 -10.71 -4.22
C ASP A 297 -1.55 -11.72 -3.93
N ALA A 298 -0.36 -11.20 -3.68
CA ALA A 298 0.83 -11.94 -3.27
C ALA A 298 1.07 -11.86 -1.74
N SER A 299 0.02 -11.63 -0.95
CA SER A 299 0.13 -11.50 0.52
C SER A 299 0.83 -12.69 1.19
N ASN A 300 0.63 -13.90 0.66
CA ASN A 300 1.13 -15.15 1.23
C ASN A 300 2.35 -15.75 0.51
N HIS A 301 2.78 -15.16 -0.61
CA HIS A 301 3.85 -15.74 -1.44
C HIS A 301 4.76 -14.66 -2.01
N ASN A 302 6.06 -14.92 -2.04
CA ASN A 302 7.01 -14.01 -2.66
C ASN A 302 6.77 -13.89 -4.17
N ILE A 303 6.91 -12.68 -4.68
CA ILE A 303 6.87 -12.38 -6.11
C ILE A 303 8.12 -11.63 -6.55
N GLY A 304 8.78 -12.17 -7.57
CA GLY A 304 10.08 -11.76 -8.08
C GLY A 304 11.24 -12.62 -7.55
N ASP A 305 12.38 -12.48 -8.21
CA ASP A 305 13.61 -13.23 -7.99
C ASP A 305 14.47 -12.75 -6.79
N GLY A 306 14.11 -11.62 -6.20
CA GLY A 306 14.89 -10.93 -5.16
C GLY A 306 16.12 -10.19 -5.70
N THR A 307 16.33 -10.20 -7.02
CA THR A 307 17.47 -9.59 -7.71
C THR A 307 16.98 -8.69 -8.85
N THR A 308 17.85 -8.30 -9.77
CA THR A 308 17.56 -7.27 -10.78
C THR A 308 16.86 -7.81 -12.03
N LEU A 309 16.54 -9.10 -12.12
CA LEU A 309 15.95 -9.66 -13.35
C LEU A 309 14.46 -9.37 -13.45
N THR A 310 13.71 -9.43 -12.34
CA THR A 310 12.27 -9.19 -12.38
C THR A 310 11.95 -7.69 -12.36
N ASN A 311 11.33 -7.19 -13.44
CA ASN A 311 10.82 -5.82 -13.53
C ASN A 311 9.36 -5.74 -13.03
N LEU A 312 8.94 -4.55 -12.61
CA LEU A 312 7.54 -4.25 -12.28
C LEU A 312 7.03 -3.08 -13.12
N THR A 313 5.91 -3.28 -13.80
CA THR A 313 5.19 -2.23 -14.53
C THR A 313 3.74 -2.17 -14.03
N MET A 314 3.26 -0.95 -13.77
CA MET A 314 1.88 -0.71 -13.34
C MET A 314 1.36 0.58 -14.00
N ASP A 315 0.26 0.46 -14.72
CA ASP A 315 -0.56 1.59 -15.19
C ASP A 315 -1.86 1.76 -14.36
N GLY A 316 -2.14 0.78 -13.51
CA GLY A 316 -3.37 0.64 -12.75
C GLY A 316 -3.30 -0.55 -11.80
N GLY A 317 -4.46 -0.98 -11.30
CA GLY A 317 -4.60 -2.17 -10.46
C GLY A 317 -3.95 -2.06 -9.08
N ARG A 318 -3.73 -3.21 -8.46
CA ARG A 318 -3.17 -3.33 -7.11
C ARG A 318 -2.22 -4.51 -7.02
N LEU A 319 -1.07 -4.30 -6.38
CA LEU A 319 -0.17 -5.35 -5.92
C LEU A 319 -0.24 -5.41 -4.40
N ILE A 320 -0.60 -6.56 -3.81
CA ILE A 320 -0.59 -6.77 -2.36
C ILE A 320 0.57 -7.69 -2.00
N VAL A 321 1.45 -7.25 -1.12
CA VAL A 321 2.58 -8.04 -0.60
C VAL A 321 2.54 -8.11 0.93
N GLY A 322 2.69 -9.31 1.49
CA GLY A 322 2.52 -9.54 2.94
C GLY A 322 3.61 -10.40 3.58
N THR A 323 4.53 -10.94 2.78
CA THR A 323 5.64 -11.76 3.25
C THR A 323 6.74 -10.91 3.90
N THR A 324 7.60 -11.57 4.69
CA THR A 324 8.72 -10.95 5.40
C THR A 324 9.85 -10.53 4.45
N GLY A 325 10.80 -9.74 4.96
CA GLY A 325 11.95 -9.26 4.19
C GLY A 325 11.62 -8.07 3.29
N THR A 326 12.52 -7.77 2.35
CA THR A 326 12.36 -6.63 1.43
C THR A 326 11.44 -6.95 0.26
N GLN A 327 10.29 -6.27 0.22
CA GLN A 327 9.23 -6.47 -0.75
C GLN A 327 9.00 -5.23 -1.64
N PRO A 328 8.43 -5.40 -2.84
CA PRO A 328 8.31 -6.68 -3.55
C PRO A 328 9.68 -7.31 -3.80
N MET A 329 9.78 -8.63 -3.99
CA MET A 329 11.02 -9.29 -4.41
C MET A 329 11.35 -9.06 -5.90
N MET A 330 10.91 -7.95 -6.47
CA MET A 330 11.25 -7.50 -7.82
C MET A 330 12.23 -6.33 -7.68
N ALA A 331 13.52 -6.54 -7.93
CA ALA A 331 14.53 -5.48 -7.81
C ALA A 331 15.01 -4.94 -9.16
N GLY A 332 14.38 -5.35 -10.27
CA GLY A 332 14.59 -4.77 -11.58
C GLY A 332 13.98 -3.36 -11.71
N THR A 333 13.68 -2.98 -12.94
CA THR A 333 13.17 -1.64 -13.27
C THR A 333 11.71 -1.48 -12.88
N TYR A 334 11.37 -0.34 -12.28
CA TYR A 334 9.99 0.04 -11.93
C TYR A 334 9.49 1.09 -12.92
N ILE A 335 8.36 0.80 -13.59
CA ILE A 335 7.63 1.74 -14.43
C ILE A 335 6.20 1.83 -13.88
N LEU A 336 6.02 2.67 -12.87
CA LEU A 336 4.76 2.80 -12.14
C LEU A 336 4.13 4.15 -12.46
N THR A 337 3.19 4.17 -13.40
CA THR A 337 2.44 5.38 -13.80
C THR A 337 1.05 5.44 -13.17
N GLY A 338 0.62 4.34 -12.55
CA GLY A 338 -0.64 4.21 -11.82
C GLY A 338 -0.60 3.01 -10.85
N GLY A 339 -1.77 2.65 -10.34
CA GLY A 339 -1.95 1.52 -9.44
C GLY A 339 -1.42 1.73 -8.02
N VAL A 340 -1.62 0.74 -7.14
CA VAL A 340 -1.23 0.77 -5.73
C VAL A 340 -0.39 -0.43 -5.36
N VAL A 341 0.74 -0.22 -4.69
CA VAL A 341 1.48 -1.28 -4.00
C VAL A 341 1.13 -1.24 -2.51
N GLU A 342 0.45 -2.29 -2.05
CA GLU A 342 0.02 -2.46 -0.67
C GLU A 342 0.98 -3.38 0.10
N PHE A 343 1.48 -2.88 1.23
CA PHE A 343 2.33 -3.60 2.19
C PHE A 343 1.49 -4.01 3.40
N SER A 344 1.12 -5.29 3.46
CA SER A 344 0.22 -5.87 4.46
C SER A 344 0.92 -6.72 5.52
N GLY A 345 2.26 -6.70 5.56
CA GLY A 345 3.06 -7.58 6.41
C GLY A 345 2.81 -7.40 7.92
N ALA A 346 2.69 -8.52 8.62
CA ALA A 346 2.47 -8.55 10.08
C ALA A 346 3.77 -8.39 10.89
N SER A 347 4.93 -8.78 10.34
CA SER A 347 6.23 -8.65 11.00
C SER A 347 7.36 -8.57 9.98
N SER A 348 8.38 -7.75 10.28
CA SER A 348 9.66 -7.71 9.57
C SER A 348 9.56 -7.60 8.03
N GLN A 349 8.54 -6.92 7.50
CA GLN A 349 8.43 -6.57 6.10
C GLN A 349 9.09 -5.20 5.89
N THR A 350 9.89 -5.06 4.84
CA THR A 350 10.51 -3.77 4.47
C THR A 350 10.16 -3.37 3.05
N ILE A 351 9.92 -2.08 2.83
CA ILE A 351 9.67 -1.50 1.51
C ILE A 351 11.00 -1.36 0.78
N ARG A 352 11.10 -1.95 -0.42
CA ARG A 352 12.27 -1.84 -1.29
C ARG A 352 12.49 -0.40 -1.73
N THR A 353 13.74 0.07 -1.66
CA THR A 353 14.21 1.32 -2.25
C THR A 353 14.00 1.32 -3.77
N ASN A 354 12.95 1.99 -4.23
CA ASN A 354 12.65 2.22 -5.65
C ASN A 354 11.67 3.40 -5.80
N ALA A 355 11.29 3.74 -7.03
CA ALA A 355 10.30 4.76 -7.35
C ALA A 355 8.89 4.15 -7.39
N TYR A 356 7.97 4.70 -6.60
CA TYR A 356 6.57 4.26 -6.50
C TYR A 356 5.60 5.36 -6.92
N GLN A 357 4.50 4.97 -7.58
CA GLN A 357 3.37 5.87 -7.77
C GLN A 357 2.55 5.95 -6.47
N ASN A 358 1.95 4.84 -6.03
CA ASN A 358 1.19 4.83 -4.78
C ASN A 358 1.59 3.66 -3.88
N ILE A 359 1.76 3.96 -2.60
CA ILE A 359 2.02 3.01 -1.52
C ILE A 359 0.89 3.07 -0.49
N GLU A 360 0.39 1.91 -0.09
CA GLU A 360 -0.46 1.76 1.09
C GLU A 360 0.19 0.80 2.10
N VAL A 361 0.26 1.21 3.37
CA VAL A 361 0.70 0.36 4.48
C VAL A 361 -0.51 -0.05 5.30
N THR A 362 -0.95 -1.30 5.15
CA THR A 362 -2.05 -1.91 5.92
C THR A 362 -1.54 -2.81 7.03
N GLY A 363 -0.31 -3.32 6.89
CA GLY A 363 0.35 -4.18 7.87
C GLY A 363 0.84 -3.43 9.11
N ILE A 364 1.09 -4.18 10.18
CA ILE A 364 1.62 -3.66 11.46
C ILE A 364 3.13 -3.85 11.62
N GLY A 365 3.75 -4.61 10.72
CA GLY A 365 5.16 -4.99 10.76
C GLY A 365 5.96 -4.45 9.58
N VAL A 366 5.55 -3.30 9.05
CA VAL A 366 6.12 -2.71 7.83
C VAL A 366 7.11 -1.61 8.19
N GLY A 367 8.30 -1.66 7.60
CA GLY A 367 9.25 -0.57 7.64
C GLY A 367 9.89 -0.27 6.30
N ASN A 368 10.88 0.61 6.25
CA ASN A 368 11.69 0.80 5.04
C ASN A 368 12.92 -0.14 5.05
N SER A 369 13.47 -0.40 3.87
CA SER A 369 14.73 -1.13 3.71
C SER A 369 15.94 -0.22 3.96
N ASN A 370 17.12 -0.51 3.41
CA ASN A 370 18.32 0.33 3.59
C ASN A 370 18.41 1.41 2.51
N GLY A 371 17.44 2.31 2.49
CA GLY A 371 17.43 3.44 1.58
C GLY A 371 16.10 4.20 1.57
N ASN A 372 16.12 5.33 0.87
CA ASN A 372 14.96 6.21 0.73
C ASN A 372 13.82 5.55 -0.05
N ILE A 373 12.59 5.79 0.38
CA ILE A 373 11.41 5.46 -0.42
C ILE A 373 11.16 6.64 -1.35
N SER A 374 11.25 6.42 -2.66
CA SER A 374 11.04 7.49 -3.65
C SER A 374 9.62 7.42 -4.19
N LEU A 375 8.93 8.55 -4.20
CA LEU A 375 7.63 8.73 -4.81
C LEU A 375 7.79 9.45 -6.15
N ASN A 376 7.04 9.01 -7.17
CA ASN A 376 6.91 9.70 -8.44
C ASN A 376 6.16 11.04 -8.26
N SER A 377 6.08 11.86 -9.32
CA SER A 377 5.21 13.04 -9.29
C SER A 377 3.78 12.62 -8.96
N ASP A 378 3.12 13.39 -8.10
CA ASP A 378 1.74 13.15 -7.67
C ASP A 378 1.56 11.80 -6.95
N GLY A 379 2.67 11.19 -6.52
CA GLY A 379 2.67 9.93 -5.80
C GLY A 379 2.12 10.07 -4.39
N ILE A 380 1.48 9.01 -3.91
CA ILE A 380 0.80 8.99 -2.61
C ILE A 380 1.40 7.88 -1.74
N PHE A 381 1.78 8.23 -0.51
CA PHE A 381 2.11 7.26 0.53
C PHE A 381 1.07 7.34 1.64
N THR A 382 0.37 6.25 1.91
CA THR A 382 -0.65 6.21 2.98
C THR A 382 -0.34 5.13 4.00
N VAL A 383 -0.24 5.50 5.28
CA VAL A 383 -0.37 4.52 6.38
C VAL A 383 -1.86 4.40 6.69
N LYS A 384 -2.44 3.24 6.36
CA LYS A 384 -3.87 2.97 6.47
C LYS A 384 -4.29 2.77 7.92
N SER A 385 -5.58 2.95 8.22
CA SER A 385 -6.15 2.69 9.54
C SER A 385 -5.73 1.34 10.10
N GLY A 386 -5.14 1.32 11.31
CA GLY A 386 -4.60 0.13 11.96
C GLY A 386 -3.20 -0.28 11.50
N GLY A 387 -2.71 0.27 10.38
CA GLY A 387 -1.36 0.05 9.87
C GLY A 387 -0.29 0.75 10.72
N VAL A 388 0.91 0.16 10.75
CA VAL A 388 2.08 0.71 11.43
C VAL A 388 3.26 0.69 10.48
N PHE A 389 3.78 1.88 10.19
CA PHE A 389 4.97 2.05 9.38
C PHE A 389 6.15 2.54 10.24
N VAL A 390 7.33 1.94 10.05
CA VAL A 390 8.57 2.32 10.71
C VAL A 390 9.61 2.77 9.70
N ILE A 391 10.13 3.99 9.85
CA ILE A 391 11.29 4.42 9.07
C ILE A 391 12.55 4.42 9.93
N ASN A 392 13.66 3.93 9.38
CA ASN A 392 14.98 3.92 10.01
C ASN A 392 15.66 5.29 9.84
N SER A 393 16.97 5.36 9.53
CA SER A 393 17.71 6.60 9.25
C SER A 393 17.59 7.11 7.80
N ASP A 394 16.62 6.63 7.04
CA ASP A 394 16.30 7.11 5.68
C ASP A 394 15.06 8.02 5.67
N ALA A 395 14.64 8.44 4.48
CA ALA A 395 13.51 9.34 4.25
C ALA A 395 12.53 8.82 3.16
N ILE A 396 11.29 9.28 3.23
CA ILE A 396 10.39 9.33 2.07
C ILE A 396 10.74 10.61 1.28
N ILE A 397 10.98 10.46 -0.02
CA ILE A 397 11.45 11.53 -0.94
C ILE A 397 10.60 11.59 -2.21
N GLY A 398 10.68 12.70 -2.92
CA GLY A 398 10.13 12.85 -4.27
C GLY A 398 10.38 14.27 -4.84
N PRO A 399 9.86 14.56 -6.05
CA PRO A 399 9.87 15.90 -6.63
C PRO A 399 9.28 16.97 -5.68
N THR A 400 9.75 18.20 -5.70
CA THR A 400 9.22 19.22 -4.78
C THR A 400 7.71 19.45 -4.94
N GLY A 401 6.96 19.31 -3.84
CA GLY A 401 5.60 19.83 -3.69
C GLY A 401 4.45 19.01 -4.30
N THR A 402 4.72 17.98 -5.10
CA THR A 402 3.63 17.25 -5.80
C THR A 402 3.14 15.99 -5.08
N GLN A 403 3.92 15.41 -4.16
CA GLN A 403 3.54 14.16 -3.49
C GLN A 403 2.70 14.42 -2.25
N THR A 404 1.93 13.41 -1.85
CA THR A 404 1.14 13.42 -0.62
C THR A 404 1.51 12.27 0.30
N VAL A 405 1.69 12.56 1.58
CA VAL A 405 1.82 11.56 2.63
C VAL A 405 0.65 11.67 3.60
N THR A 406 -0.07 10.57 3.80
CA THR A 406 -1.24 10.51 4.68
C THR A 406 -1.04 9.47 5.78
N VAL A 407 -1.37 9.83 7.01
CA VAL A 407 -1.49 8.89 8.13
C VAL A 407 -2.93 8.90 8.59
N GLU A 408 -3.63 7.78 8.39
CA GLU A 408 -5.07 7.67 8.65
C GLU A 408 -5.41 7.56 10.15
N ASN A 409 -6.69 7.68 10.49
CA ASN A 409 -7.18 7.47 11.85
C ASN A 409 -6.77 6.10 12.37
N GLY A 410 -6.23 6.01 13.58
CA GLY A 410 -5.76 4.77 14.19
C GLY A 410 -4.46 4.22 13.60
N ALA A 411 -3.90 4.83 12.56
CA ALA A 411 -2.61 4.46 11.99
C ALA A 411 -1.45 5.04 12.81
N ARG A 412 -0.27 4.41 12.71
CA ARG A 412 0.95 4.85 13.40
C ARG A 412 2.14 4.97 12.47
N PHE A 413 2.77 6.14 12.46
CA PHE A 413 4.05 6.39 11.80
C PHE A 413 5.17 6.49 12.83
N ARG A 414 6.22 5.69 12.71
CA ARG A 414 7.31 5.59 13.70
C ARG A 414 8.63 6.09 13.11
N CYS A 415 9.20 7.14 13.71
CA CYS A 415 10.38 7.86 13.24
C CYS A 415 11.66 7.36 13.91
N GLY A 416 12.52 6.65 13.18
CA GLY A 416 13.81 6.15 13.66
C GLY A 416 15.04 6.98 13.26
N ASN A 417 14.87 7.98 12.39
CA ASN A 417 15.96 8.84 11.91
C ASN A 417 16.36 9.90 12.94
N ASN A 418 17.44 10.62 12.65
CA ASN A 418 18.05 11.59 13.56
C ASN A 418 17.59 13.05 13.39
N GLN A 419 16.76 13.39 12.38
CA GLN A 419 16.25 14.76 12.17
C GLN A 419 14.73 14.88 12.30
N GLY A 420 14.06 13.86 12.82
CA GLY A 420 12.66 13.92 13.23
C GLY A 420 11.67 13.54 12.13
N PHE A 421 10.45 14.05 12.21
CA PHE A 421 9.38 13.65 11.30
C PHE A 421 9.45 14.32 9.92
N ASN A 422 9.67 15.64 9.80
CA ASN A 422 9.56 16.33 8.52
C ASN A 422 10.43 17.58 8.39
N GLY A 423 10.73 17.95 7.15
CA GLY A 423 11.25 19.28 6.80
C GLY A 423 12.77 19.44 6.88
N TYR A 424 13.54 18.36 6.91
CA TYR A 424 15.00 18.41 6.85
C TYR A 424 15.52 18.08 5.44
N THR A 425 16.55 18.81 5.00
CA THR A 425 17.31 18.48 3.78
C THR A 425 18.28 17.34 4.08
N SER A 426 18.03 16.15 3.55
CA SER A 426 18.88 14.99 3.89
C SER A 426 20.34 15.21 3.48
N THR A 427 21.25 14.81 4.37
CA THR A 427 22.69 14.66 4.12
C THR A 427 23.03 13.17 4.18
N LEU A 428 24.29 12.80 3.89
CA LEU A 428 24.73 11.41 3.93
C LEU A 428 24.47 10.70 5.28
N LEU A 429 24.48 11.45 6.39
CA LEU A 429 24.35 10.89 7.75
C LEU A 429 23.09 11.38 8.48
N ASN A 430 22.34 12.32 7.91
CA ASN A 430 21.22 12.95 8.59
C ASN A 430 19.99 13.06 7.70
N SER A 431 18.84 12.67 8.21
CA SER A 431 17.57 12.69 7.48
C SER A 431 16.39 12.86 8.45
N SER A 432 15.29 13.41 7.94
CA SER A 432 13.97 13.34 8.57
C SER A 432 13.14 12.25 7.90
N SER A 433 12.09 11.77 8.57
CA SER A 433 11.22 10.71 8.04
C SER A 433 10.60 11.10 6.70
N MET A 434 10.17 12.35 6.61
CA MET A 434 9.71 13.03 5.40
C MET A 434 10.76 14.05 5.00
N HIS A 435 11.31 13.91 3.80
CA HIS A 435 12.24 14.90 3.27
C HIS A 435 11.55 16.27 3.09
N GLN A 436 12.31 17.36 3.09
CA GLN A 436 11.77 18.71 2.92
C GLN A 436 10.93 18.92 1.64
N ASN A 437 11.15 18.11 0.60
CA ASN A 437 10.41 18.19 -0.66
C ASN A 437 8.98 17.66 -0.55
N ILE A 438 8.68 16.89 0.51
CA ILE A 438 7.34 16.39 0.79
C ILE A 438 6.57 17.49 1.53
N GLU A 439 5.81 18.27 0.78
CA GLU A 439 5.12 19.45 1.32
C GLU A 439 3.67 19.15 1.73
N ASN A 440 3.01 18.16 1.12
CA ASN A 440 1.64 17.76 1.47
C ASN A 440 1.65 16.60 2.45
N ILE A 441 1.55 16.91 3.74
CA ILE A 441 1.49 15.93 4.83
C ILE A 441 0.13 16.04 5.53
N ILE A 442 -0.62 14.94 5.55
CA ILE A 442 -1.95 14.86 6.13
C ILE A 442 -1.92 13.89 7.32
N LEU A 443 -2.09 14.44 8.52
CA LEU A 443 -2.26 13.66 9.75
C LEU A 443 -3.75 13.67 10.13
N ASN A 444 -4.48 12.62 9.76
CA ASN A 444 -5.91 12.55 10.07
C ASN A 444 -6.13 12.49 11.59
N THR A 445 -7.29 12.99 12.05
CA THR A 445 -7.70 12.87 13.45
C THR A 445 -7.62 11.42 13.93
N GLY A 446 -6.92 11.18 15.03
CA GLY A 446 -6.66 9.86 15.59
C GLY A 446 -5.38 9.16 15.09
N SER A 447 -4.70 9.71 14.08
CA SER A 447 -3.36 9.23 13.67
C SER A 447 -2.31 9.48 14.76
N THR A 448 -1.22 8.70 14.75
CA THR A 448 -0.10 8.85 15.70
C THR A 448 1.24 8.97 15.00
N VAL A 449 2.01 10.00 15.35
CA VAL A 449 3.45 10.07 15.04
C VAL A 449 4.23 9.72 16.30
N GLU A 450 5.07 8.69 16.19
CA GLU A 450 5.90 8.16 17.28
C GLU A 450 7.39 8.44 17.01
N TYR A 451 8.08 9.01 18.00
CA TYR A 451 9.51 9.28 17.96
C TYR A 451 10.28 8.16 18.66
N ILE A 452 10.82 7.20 17.89
CA ILE A 452 11.32 5.92 18.41
C ILE A 452 12.84 5.81 18.48
N ARG A 453 13.61 6.79 17.99
CA ARG A 453 15.06 6.64 17.83
C ARG A 453 15.73 6.24 19.15
N ASN A 454 16.70 5.33 19.06
CA ASN A 454 17.65 5.05 20.14
C ASN A 454 18.72 6.14 20.17
N GLY A 455 18.43 7.24 20.87
CA GLY A 455 19.28 8.43 20.92
C GLY A 455 18.50 9.72 20.64
N ASP A 456 19.22 10.82 20.68
CA ASP A 456 18.62 12.16 20.60
C ASP A 456 17.89 12.37 19.27
N GLN A 457 16.77 13.08 19.29
CA GLN A 457 15.96 13.27 18.09
C GLN A 457 15.14 14.55 18.22
N PRO A 458 15.18 15.47 17.25
CA PRO A 458 14.30 16.63 17.28
C PRO A 458 12.87 16.21 16.98
N ILE A 459 11.90 16.84 17.65
CA ILE A 459 10.48 16.79 17.29
C ILE A 459 10.24 17.94 16.32
N SER A 460 10.24 17.62 15.03
CA SER A 460 10.11 18.60 13.93
C SER A 460 8.64 18.78 13.55
N ASN A 461 8.21 20.01 13.29
CA ASN A 461 6.88 20.30 12.75
C ASN A 461 6.94 21.45 11.75
N SER A 462 7.86 21.32 10.79
CA SER A 462 8.05 22.27 9.71
C SER A 462 6.74 22.51 8.94
N ASN A 463 6.60 23.71 8.35
CA ASN A 463 5.41 24.16 7.63
C ASN A 463 4.13 24.17 8.49
N SER A 464 4.27 24.50 9.78
CA SER A 464 3.15 24.56 10.74
C SER A 464 2.37 23.26 10.86
N LEU A 465 3.04 22.12 10.68
CA LEU A 465 2.42 20.81 10.82
C LEU A 465 1.87 20.65 12.24
N GLU A 466 0.59 20.29 12.35
CA GLU A 466 -0.06 20.02 13.62
C GLU A 466 -0.17 18.51 13.83
N TYR A 467 0.24 18.03 15.00
CA TYR A 467 0.10 16.62 15.33
C TYR A 467 -1.34 16.28 15.68
N SER A 468 -1.83 15.14 15.19
CA SER A 468 -2.96 14.47 15.84
C SER A 468 -2.48 13.89 17.17
N ASN A 469 -1.98 12.65 17.25
CA ASN A 469 -1.31 12.16 18.45
C ASN A 469 0.21 12.24 18.30
N LEU A 470 0.89 12.63 19.37
CA LEU A 470 2.35 12.63 19.50
C LEU A 470 2.75 11.62 20.58
N LEU A 471 3.57 10.64 20.22
CA LEU A 471 4.14 9.69 21.17
C LEU A 471 5.67 9.83 21.21
N ILE A 472 6.18 10.16 22.40
CA ILE A 472 7.62 10.18 22.68
C ILE A 472 8.02 8.83 23.24
N SER A 473 8.90 8.10 22.55
CA SER A 473 9.37 6.79 22.98
C SER A 473 10.87 6.62 22.76
N GLY A 474 11.37 5.37 22.68
CA GLY A 474 12.79 5.08 22.53
C GLY A 474 13.64 5.56 23.72
N THR A 475 14.85 6.02 23.41
CA THR A 475 15.84 6.54 24.37
C THR A 475 16.37 7.91 23.93
N GLY A 476 17.21 8.55 24.75
CA GLY A 476 17.81 9.86 24.45
C GLY A 476 16.85 11.04 24.64
N ILE A 477 17.31 12.22 24.26
CA ILE A 477 16.59 13.49 24.41
C ILE A 477 15.73 13.75 23.16
N LYS A 478 14.42 13.91 23.34
CA LYS A 478 13.48 14.33 22.30
C LYS A 478 13.25 15.83 22.40
N THR A 479 13.87 16.59 21.50
CA THR A 479 13.95 18.06 21.59
C THR A 479 12.88 18.70 20.74
N ALA A 480 11.91 19.37 21.34
CA ALA A 480 10.94 20.19 20.61
C ALA A 480 11.61 21.40 19.94
N GLN A 481 10.98 21.95 18.91
CA GLN A 481 11.38 23.26 18.38
C GLN A 481 11.17 24.37 19.41
N SER A 482 11.93 25.46 19.27
CA SER A 482 11.78 26.65 20.13
C SER A 482 10.50 27.46 19.87
N GLY A 483 9.79 27.16 18.79
CA GLY A 483 8.50 27.75 18.44
C GLY A 483 7.30 27.11 19.17
N ILE A 484 6.15 27.05 18.48
CA ILE A 484 4.93 26.42 18.99
C ILE A 484 4.85 24.99 18.46
N LEU A 485 4.77 24.01 19.36
CA LEU A 485 4.43 22.63 19.05
C LEU A 485 2.93 22.45 19.29
N THR A 486 2.14 22.47 18.22
CA THR A 486 0.69 22.26 18.27
C THR A 486 0.37 20.77 18.19
N VAL A 487 -0.45 20.30 19.15
CA VAL A 487 -0.97 18.94 19.18
C VAL A 487 -2.49 19.01 19.38
N ASN A 488 -3.24 18.34 18.51
CA ASN A 488 -4.70 18.28 18.49
C ASN A 488 -5.25 16.99 19.14
N GLY A 489 -4.41 16.00 19.39
CA GLY A 489 -4.70 14.74 20.11
C GLY A 489 -3.77 14.53 21.30
N ASN A 490 -3.49 13.29 21.68
CA ASN A 490 -2.75 13.01 22.91
C ASN A 490 -1.25 13.30 22.76
N VAL A 491 -0.62 13.80 23.83
CA VAL A 491 0.84 13.80 24.00
C VAL A 491 1.19 12.70 24.99
N LEU A 492 1.77 11.61 24.52
CA LEU A 492 2.09 10.46 25.36
C LEU A 492 3.58 10.23 25.43
N LYS A 493 4.01 9.55 26.50
CA LYS A 493 5.39 9.14 26.69
C LYS A 493 5.43 7.65 27.03
N SER A 494 6.32 6.92 26.37
CA SER A 494 6.73 5.58 26.74
C SER A 494 8.27 5.48 26.74
N GLY A 495 8.83 4.35 27.18
CA GLY A 495 10.27 4.16 27.23
C GLY A 495 11.01 5.11 28.18
N THR A 496 12.32 5.24 27.99
CA THR A 496 13.24 5.97 28.90
C THR A 496 13.73 7.30 28.32
N SER A 497 13.25 7.71 27.15
CA SER A 497 13.57 9.01 26.57
C SER A 497 13.17 10.17 27.48
N THR A 498 13.80 11.33 27.31
CA THR A 498 13.42 12.58 27.97
C THR A 498 12.88 13.57 26.95
N PHE A 499 12.08 14.54 27.40
CA PHE A 499 11.59 15.63 26.57
C PHE A 499 12.35 16.92 26.89
N ALA A 500 12.93 17.56 25.88
CA ALA A 500 13.54 18.87 25.99
C ALA A 500 12.66 19.90 25.28
N HIS A 501 12.11 20.84 26.03
CA HIS A 501 11.19 21.86 25.51
C HIS A 501 11.85 22.96 24.68
N ASN A 502 13.19 23.10 24.73
CA ASN A 502 13.98 24.07 23.95
C ASN A 502 13.49 25.53 24.02
N GLY A 503 13.08 25.97 25.22
CA GLY A 503 12.46 27.29 25.42
C GLY A 503 11.12 27.54 24.71
N GLY A 504 10.52 26.56 24.04
CA GLY A 504 9.31 26.72 23.25
C GLY A 504 8.00 26.59 24.03
N THR A 505 6.91 26.55 23.26
CA THR A 505 5.52 26.41 23.74
C THR A 505 4.91 25.12 23.23
N VAL A 506 4.30 24.34 24.12
CA VAL A 506 3.40 23.24 23.75
C VAL A 506 1.97 23.75 23.82
N LEU A 507 1.26 23.67 22.69
CA LEU A 507 -0.15 24.05 22.57
C LEU A 507 -1.00 22.78 22.40
N LEU A 508 -1.88 22.53 23.37
CA LEU A 508 -2.87 21.45 23.31
C LEU A 508 -4.22 22.02 22.87
N ASN A 509 -4.58 21.85 21.61
CA ASN A 509 -5.71 22.55 20.97
C ASN A 509 -6.94 21.67 20.65
N GLY A 510 -6.86 20.37 20.92
CA GLY A 510 -7.94 19.39 20.65
C GLY A 510 -9.15 19.48 21.59
N THR A 511 -10.08 18.53 21.47
CA THR A 511 -11.25 18.48 22.38
C THR A 511 -10.99 17.64 23.62
N ASN A 512 -10.52 16.40 23.47
CA ASN A 512 -10.20 15.51 24.61
C ASN A 512 -8.77 15.04 24.44
N GLN A 513 -7.86 15.49 25.31
CA GLN A 513 -6.43 15.20 25.20
C GLN A 513 -5.88 14.75 26.54
N SER A 514 -5.16 13.64 26.55
CA SER A 514 -4.23 13.30 27.62
C SER A 514 -2.85 13.85 27.28
N PHE A 515 -2.13 14.37 28.27
CA PHE A 515 -0.76 14.83 28.10
C PHE A 515 0.17 14.27 29.17
N ALA A 516 1.34 13.79 28.73
CA ALA A 516 2.30 13.11 29.57
C ALA A 516 2.91 14.04 30.63
N GLY A 517 3.26 13.45 31.77
CA GLY A 517 4.12 14.04 32.78
C GLY A 517 5.50 14.39 32.24
N LEU A 518 5.68 15.61 31.75
CA LEU A 518 6.91 16.13 31.16
C LEU A 518 7.28 17.47 31.81
N THR A 519 8.49 17.94 31.50
CA THR A 519 8.90 19.32 31.79
C THR A 519 8.57 20.19 30.59
N TYR A 520 7.62 21.11 30.77
CA TYR A 520 7.19 22.09 29.78
C TYR A 520 7.75 23.47 30.11
N ASN A 521 8.18 24.24 29.11
CA ASN A 521 8.52 25.64 29.33
C ASN A 521 7.26 26.51 29.36
N ASN A 522 6.62 26.66 28.20
CA ASN A 522 5.27 27.21 28.13
C ASN A 522 4.28 26.09 27.75
N LEU A 523 3.18 25.99 28.48
CA LEU A 523 2.08 25.06 28.20
C LEU A 523 0.78 25.84 28.04
N ILE A 524 0.13 25.71 26.88
CA ILE A 524 -1.17 26.32 26.62
C ILE A 524 -2.19 25.20 26.44
N LEU A 525 -3.24 25.26 27.25
CA LEU A 525 -4.37 24.34 27.23
C LEU A 525 -5.57 25.07 26.64
N SER A 526 -6.06 24.60 25.49
CA SER A 526 -7.20 25.21 24.79
C SER A 526 -8.22 24.20 24.31
N ASN A 527 -9.51 24.57 24.40
CA ASN A 527 -10.67 23.76 24.01
C ASN A 527 -10.84 22.45 24.82
N GLY A 528 -12.08 22.10 25.14
CA GLY A 528 -12.44 20.82 25.77
C GLY A 528 -11.61 20.42 27.01
N THR A 529 -11.41 19.12 27.24
CA THR A 529 -10.75 18.57 28.44
C THR A 529 -9.31 18.15 28.18
N LYS A 530 -8.39 18.58 29.07
CA LYS A 530 -6.97 18.21 29.10
C LYS A 530 -6.68 17.43 30.37
N THR A 531 -6.31 16.17 30.23
CA THR A 531 -6.08 15.27 31.37
C THR A 531 -4.60 15.00 31.55
N THR A 532 -4.07 15.21 32.76
CA THR A 532 -2.68 14.84 33.06
C THR A 532 -2.50 13.33 33.02
N TYR A 533 -1.35 12.88 32.54
CA TYR A 533 -0.91 11.50 32.60
C TYR A 533 0.49 11.45 33.23
N GLY A 534 0.53 11.67 34.55
CA GLY A 534 1.74 11.77 35.35
C GLY A 534 2.08 13.21 35.75
N ASN A 535 3.04 13.33 36.66
CA ASN A 535 3.51 14.62 37.20
C ASN A 535 4.16 15.49 36.12
N CYS A 536 3.72 16.74 36.03
CA CYS A 536 4.23 17.72 35.08
C CYS A 536 5.03 18.81 35.80
N THR A 537 6.10 19.31 35.16
CA THR A 537 6.83 20.49 35.64
C THR A 537 6.69 21.63 34.64
N ILE A 538 6.41 22.83 35.11
CA ILE A 538 6.31 24.05 34.31
C ILE A 538 7.49 24.95 34.68
N ILE A 539 8.22 25.43 33.68
CA ILE A 539 9.41 26.27 33.86
C ILE A 539 9.11 27.77 33.69
N ASP A 540 8.17 28.13 32.80
CA ASP A 540 7.84 29.53 32.52
C ASP A 540 6.36 29.82 32.75
N SER A 541 5.45 29.23 31.98
CA SER A 541 4.03 29.48 32.18
C SER A 541 3.11 28.33 31.79
N ILE A 542 1.98 28.25 32.50
CA ILE A 542 0.83 27.43 32.10
C ILE A 542 -0.39 28.33 31.91
N LYS A 543 -1.02 28.30 30.73
CA LYS A 543 -2.24 29.04 30.40
C LYS A 543 -3.40 28.07 30.18
N ILE A 544 -4.56 28.36 30.76
CA ILE A 544 -5.80 27.59 30.55
C ILE A 544 -6.78 28.52 29.81
N SER A 545 -6.73 28.50 28.48
CA SER A 545 -7.62 29.30 27.62
C SER A 545 -8.84 28.45 27.28
N THR A 546 -10.03 28.76 27.80
CA THR A 546 -11.30 28.06 27.47
C THR A 546 -11.37 26.53 27.70
N ALA A 547 -10.30 25.87 28.18
CA ALA A 547 -10.23 24.44 28.43
C ALA A 547 -10.65 24.03 29.86
N ILE A 548 -10.92 22.75 30.07
CA ILE A 548 -10.99 22.11 31.39
C ILE A 548 -9.67 21.36 31.61
N LEU A 549 -8.84 21.82 32.55
CA LEU A 549 -7.68 21.06 33.01
C LEU A 549 -8.14 20.06 34.08
N MET A 550 -8.08 18.77 33.77
CA MET A 550 -8.30 17.68 34.70
C MET A 550 -6.95 17.13 35.19
N ILE A 551 -6.62 17.39 36.45
CA ILE A 551 -5.43 16.80 37.07
C ILE A 551 -5.85 15.44 37.63
N SER A 552 -5.32 14.36 37.07
CA SER A 552 -5.66 12.99 37.44
C SER A 552 -5.30 12.69 38.90
N ALA A 553 -5.92 11.66 39.48
CA ALA A 553 -5.64 11.27 40.85
C ALA A 553 -4.13 11.03 41.09
N ASN A 554 -3.61 11.60 42.17
CA ASN A 554 -2.19 11.61 42.56
C ASN A 554 -1.22 12.35 41.62
N ASP A 555 -1.67 12.87 40.48
CA ASP A 555 -0.83 13.72 39.62
C ASP A 555 -0.66 15.10 40.24
N SER A 556 0.52 15.67 40.03
CA SER A 556 0.87 17.02 40.47
C SER A 556 1.43 17.86 39.31
N ILE A 557 1.09 19.14 39.30
CA ILE A 557 1.70 20.12 38.40
C ILE A 557 2.61 21.03 39.24
N PHE A 558 3.92 20.93 38.99
CA PHE A 558 4.94 21.73 39.66
C PHE A 558 5.15 23.04 38.90
N LEU A 559 4.98 24.17 39.58
CA LEU A 559 5.41 25.47 39.09
C LEU A 559 6.82 25.70 39.65
N HIS A 560 7.82 25.46 38.81
CA HIS A 560 9.22 25.48 39.20
C HIS A 560 9.75 26.91 39.35
N SER A 561 10.63 27.14 40.31
CA SER A 561 11.31 28.42 40.49
C SER A 561 12.72 28.18 40.98
N ASP A 562 13.69 28.74 40.26
CA ASP A 562 15.10 28.69 40.59
C ASP A 562 15.75 30.08 40.41
N ALA A 563 17.08 30.14 40.44
CA ALA A 563 17.84 31.37 40.25
C ALA A 563 17.72 31.97 38.84
N VAL A 564 17.28 31.18 37.86
CA VAL A 564 17.21 31.55 36.45
C VAL A 564 15.82 32.00 36.07
N LYS A 565 14.78 31.27 36.48
CA LYS A 565 13.39 31.55 36.10
C LYS A 565 12.41 31.16 37.21
N THR A 566 11.25 31.82 37.21
CA THR A 566 10.11 31.49 38.06
C THR A 566 8.90 31.23 37.20
N ALA A 567 8.34 30.03 37.30
CA ALA A 567 7.12 29.63 36.62
C ALA A 567 5.91 30.37 37.20
N ARG A 568 4.92 30.62 36.35
CA ARG A 568 3.66 31.28 36.72
C ARG A 568 2.44 30.57 36.14
N ALA A 569 1.31 30.68 36.83
CA ALA A 569 0.02 30.52 36.18
C ALA A 569 -0.23 31.76 35.32
N GLY A 570 -0.44 31.56 34.03
CA GLY A 570 -0.94 32.58 33.12
C GLY A 570 -2.44 32.83 33.33
N GLN A 571 -3.08 33.45 32.34
CA GLN A 571 -4.52 33.67 32.37
C GLN A 571 -5.27 32.33 32.43
N VAL A 572 -6.27 32.27 33.30
CA VAL A 572 -7.18 31.13 33.46
C VAL A 572 -8.58 31.59 33.05
N GLU A 573 -8.97 31.27 31.82
CA GLU A 573 -10.31 31.51 31.27
C GLU A 573 -11.18 30.24 31.31
N GLY A 574 -10.55 29.10 31.56
CA GLY A 574 -11.22 27.80 31.68
C GLY A 574 -11.37 27.32 33.12
N ASN A 575 -11.64 26.02 33.29
CA ASN A 575 -11.84 25.39 34.60
C ASN A 575 -10.68 24.46 34.96
N ILE A 576 -10.45 24.26 36.26
CA ILE A 576 -9.52 23.27 36.78
C ILE A 576 -10.31 22.28 37.63
N THR A 577 -10.12 20.98 37.38
CA THR A 577 -10.70 19.89 38.14
C THR A 577 -9.60 19.04 38.73
N TYR A 578 -9.75 18.71 40.01
CA TYR A 578 -8.77 17.94 40.79
C TYR A 578 -9.31 16.53 41.03
N GLY A 579 -8.55 15.52 40.61
CA GLY A 579 -8.69 14.15 41.11
C GLY A 579 -8.25 14.05 42.58
N SER A 580 -8.50 12.89 43.19
CA SER A 580 -8.07 12.63 44.57
C SER A 580 -6.55 12.81 44.74
N ASN A 581 -6.13 13.51 45.79
CA ASN A 581 -4.73 13.83 46.09
C ASN A 581 -3.97 14.63 45.01
N SER A 582 -4.65 15.06 43.94
CA SER A 582 -4.04 15.88 42.89
C SER A 582 -3.86 17.32 43.36
N LYS A 583 -2.85 18.01 42.84
CA LYS A 583 -2.51 19.36 43.30
C LYS A 583 -1.61 20.13 42.33
N PHE A 584 -1.63 21.45 42.48
CA PHE A 584 -0.47 22.25 42.11
C PHE A 584 0.55 22.24 43.25
N VAL A 585 1.83 22.19 42.90
CA VAL A 585 2.94 22.40 43.83
C VAL A 585 3.66 23.65 43.37
N VAL A 586 3.69 24.68 44.22
CA VAL A 586 4.39 25.93 43.90
C VAL A 586 5.75 25.90 44.58
N GLU A 587 6.79 25.87 43.76
CA GLU A 587 8.15 26.02 44.22
C GLU A 587 8.52 27.50 44.12
N ARG A 588 9.20 28.01 45.15
CA ARG A 588 9.64 29.41 45.17
C ARG A 588 11.12 29.45 45.50
N TYR A 589 11.89 29.99 44.57
CA TYR A 589 13.28 30.29 44.80
C TYR A 589 13.43 31.44 45.78
N ILE A 590 14.19 31.22 46.84
CA ILE A 590 14.56 32.24 47.81
C ILE A 590 16.09 32.32 47.79
N PRO A 591 16.69 33.42 47.30
CA PRO A 591 18.14 33.55 47.25
C PRO A 591 18.78 33.44 48.64
N GLY A 592 19.81 32.58 48.76
CA GLY A 592 20.54 32.31 50.00
C GLY A 592 21.40 33.48 50.48
N HIS A 593 20.77 34.53 51.00
CA HIS A 593 21.44 35.70 51.58
C HIS A 593 20.83 36.06 52.93
N ARG A 594 21.69 36.45 53.88
CA ARG A 594 21.32 36.93 55.23
C ARG A 594 20.59 38.27 55.16
N ALA A 595 19.29 38.23 54.89
CA ALA A 595 18.45 39.42 54.74
C ALA A 595 17.00 39.14 55.10
N TRP A 596 16.29 40.18 55.53
CA TRP A 596 14.83 40.14 55.60
C TRP A 596 14.24 40.17 54.19
N ARG A 597 13.40 39.20 53.86
CA ARG A 597 12.69 39.05 52.59
C ARG A 597 11.19 39.14 52.84
N LEU A 598 10.52 39.96 52.05
CA LEU A 598 9.06 39.96 51.99
C LEU A 598 8.61 38.73 51.20
N LEU A 599 7.75 37.91 51.78
CA LEU A 599 7.25 36.67 51.21
C LEU A 599 5.73 36.63 51.31
N THR A 600 5.08 36.32 50.20
CA THR A 600 3.63 36.06 50.12
C THR A 600 3.39 34.60 49.75
N ALA A 601 2.24 34.04 50.11
CA ALA A 601 1.86 32.70 49.68
C ALA A 601 0.96 32.83 48.44
N PRO A 602 1.37 32.35 47.26
CA PRO A 602 0.57 32.43 46.04
C PRO A 602 -0.53 31.36 46.00
N VAL A 603 -1.16 31.09 47.14
CA VAL A 603 -2.16 30.04 47.34
C VAL A 603 -3.29 30.58 48.22
N ALA A 604 -4.52 30.52 47.72
CA ALA A 604 -5.69 31.05 48.44
C ALA A 604 -6.37 29.98 49.34
N ASN A 605 -6.47 28.74 48.86
CA ASN A 605 -7.23 27.67 49.51
C ASN A 605 -6.31 26.51 49.92
N THR A 606 -5.50 26.71 50.97
CA THR A 606 -4.60 25.68 51.50
C THR A 606 -4.76 25.55 53.01
N LEU A 607 -4.64 24.32 53.51
CA LEU A 607 -4.52 24.00 54.94
C LEU A 607 -3.05 23.77 55.34
N GLN A 608 -2.11 24.02 54.42
CA GLN A 608 -0.69 23.83 54.69
C GLN A 608 -0.19 24.90 55.66
N THR A 609 0.48 24.45 56.72
CA THR A 609 1.09 25.34 57.70
C THR A 609 2.42 25.88 57.18
N ILE A 610 2.94 26.95 57.79
CA ILE A 610 4.27 27.47 57.46
C ILE A 610 5.33 26.37 57.62
N ASN A 611 5.20 25.52 58.64
CA ASN A 611 6.10 24.41 58.86
C ASN A 611 6.06 23.41 57.69
N GLN A 612 4.87 23.00 57.25
CA GLN A 612 4.71 22.09 56.13
C GLN A 612 5.16 22.68 54.79
N ALA A 613 5.00 24.00 54.58
CA ALA A 613 5.30 24.66 53.31
C ALA A 613 6.75 25.12 53.17
N TRP A 614 7.30 25.74 54.22
CA TRP A 614 8.60 26.40 54.18
C TRP A 614 9.65 25.71 55.06
N GLN A 615 9.29 24.76 55.93
CA GLN A 615 10.23 23.97 56.74
C GLN A 615 10.11 22.46 56.47
N GLU A 616 9.53 22.09 55.32
CA GLU A 616 9.38 20.70 54.84
C GLU A 616 8.65 19.76 55.83
N GLY A 617 7.83 20.32 56.73
CA GLY A 617 7.06 19.55 57.70
C GLY A 617 7.87 19.04 58.89
N THR A 618 9.06 19.60 59.15
CA THR A 618 9.89 19.19 60.29
C THR A 618 10.50 20.39 61.02
N VAL A 619 11.14 20.12 62.16
CA VAL A 619 11.85 21.10 63.00
C VAL A 619 13.19 20.55 63.46
N ASN A 620 14.18 21.42 63.64
CA ASN A 620 15.46 21.02 64.22
C ASN A 620 15.28 20.93 65.75
N PRO A 621 15.69 19.83 66.40
CA PRO A 621 15.45 19.63 67.83
C PRO A 621 16.36 20.51 68.72
N ASP A 622 17.53 20.88 68.22
CA ASP A 622 18.55 21.65 68.93
C ASP A 622 19.47 22.39 67.94
N LEU A 623 20.52 23.04 68.45
CA LEU A 623 21.50 23.79 67.64
C LEU A 623 22.63 22.89 67.09
N ILE A 624 22.59 21.59 67.34
CA ILE A 624 23.62 20.63 66.92
C ILE A 624 23.31 20.26 65.47
N TYR A 625 24.18 20.70 64.55
CA TYR A 625 24.01 20.47 63.12
C TYR A 625 23.79 19.00 62.75
N ALA A 626 24.46 18.06 63.43
CA ALA A 626 24.29 16.62 63.21
C ALA A 626 22.86 16.11 63.51
N ASN A 627 22.07 16.87 64.28
CA ASN A 627 20.69 16.54 64.63
C ASN A 627 19.67 17.26 63.74
N ASN A 628 20.11 18.05 62.74
CA ASN A 628 19.21 18.74 61.83
C ASN A 628 18.33 17.75 61.06
N ARG A 629 17.05 18.09 60.93
CA ARG A 629 16.09 17.31 60.15
C ARG A 629 15.89 18.01 58.81
N ASN A 630 16.37 17.37 57.74
CA ASN A 630 16.29 17.85 56.36
C ASN A 630 15.75 16.73 55.45
N PRO A 631 14.42 16.49 55.47
CA PRO A 631 13.81 15.40 54.72
C PRO A 631 13.84 15.63 53.20
N ARG A 632 14.08 16.86 52.73
CA ARG A 632 14.18 17.21 51.32
C ARG A 632 15.38 18.16 51.09
N PRO A 633 16.60 17.63 50.98
CA PRO A 633 17.80 18.43 50.74
C PRO A 633 17.63 19.43 49.59
N GLY A 634 18.08 20.67 49.80
CA GLY A 634 17.94 21.78 48.86
C GLY A 634 16.58 22.50 48.89
N TYR A 635 15.63 22.04 49.70
CA TYR A 635 14.37 22.73 49.96
C TYR A 635 14.31 23.25 51.40
N GLY A 636 13.26 24.03 51.68
CA GLY A 636 13.00 24.58 53.01
C GLY A 636 13.92 25.71 53.42
N THR A 637 13.56 26.37 54.51
CA THR A 637 14.29 27.47 55.12
C THR A 637 14.27 27.31 56.63
N HIS A 638 15.35 27.71 57.29
CA HIS A 638 15.44 27.71 58.74
C HIS A 638 14.62 28.87 59.35
N ILE A 639 13.57 28.57 60.12
CA ILE A 639 12.68 29.58 60.71
C ILE A 639 12.77 29.53 62.24
N THR A 640 13.43 30.52 62.84
CA THR A 640 13.69 30.55 64.28
C THR A 640 12.62 31.29 65.08
N GLY A 641 12.44 30.89 66.34
CA GLY A 641 11.51 31.48 67.31
C GLY A 641 12.24 32.31 68.39
N THR A 642 11.53 32.62 69.47
CA THR A 642 12.06 33.45 70.57
C THR A 642 12.32 32.69 71.87
N ASN A 643 12.02 31.38 71.93
CA ASN A 643 12.20 30.60 73.14
C ASN A 643 12.68 29.18 72.81
N ARG A 644 14.00 28.98 72.86
CA ARG A 644 14.64 27.70 72.55
C ARG A 644 14.01 26.46 73.21
N ALA A 645 13.47 26.60 74.43
CA ALA A 645 12.88 25.47 75.14
C ALA A 645 11.53 25.02 74.55
N THR A 646 10.77 25.93 73.94
CA THR A 646 9.42 25.65 73.41
C THR A 646 9.32 25.80 71.90
N ASP A 647 10.33 26.38 71.24
CA ASP A 647 10.38 26.61 69.80
C ASP A 647 10.08 25.33 68.97
N PRO A 648 10.70 24.16 69.24
CA PRO A 648 10.39 22.93 68.50
C PRO A 648 8.94 22.47 68.64
N THR A 649 8.31 22.67 69.82
CA THR A 649 6.89 22.34 70.05
C THR A 649 5.97 23.17 69.16
N TYR A 650 6.35 24.42 68.89
CA TYR A 650 5.56 25.36 68.09
C TYR A 650 5.96 25.39 66.60
N GLY A 651 6.89 24.55 66.16
CA GLY A 651 7.29 24.47 64.76
C GLY A 651 8.52 25.30 64.40
N PHE A 652 9.03 26.10 65.32
CA PHE A 652 10.23 26.89 65.09
C PHE A 652 11.49 26.05 65.25
N ASP A 653 12.51 26.42 64.49
CA ASP A 653 13.85 25.94 64.70
C ASP A 653 14.54 26.73 65.83
N PRO A 654 15.42 26.10 66.63
CA PRO A 654 16.21 26.81 67.63
C PRO A 654 17.20 27.76 66.96
N GLY A 655 17.26 29.00 67.46
CA GLY A 655 18.24 30.00 67.04
C GLY A 655 19.23 30.32 68.16
N PRO A 656 20.52 30.60 67.88
CA PRO A 656 21.52 30.86 68.92
C PRO A 656 21.24 32.12 69.76
N GLN A 657 20.43 33.06 69.24
CA GLN A 657 20.12 34.33 69.88
C GLN A 657 18.67 34.43 70.36
N ASN A 658 17.88 33.34 70.28
CA ASN A 658 16.45 33.34 70.63
C ASN A 658 15.66 34.49 69.99
N ASN A 659 15.94 34.76 68.70
CA ASN A 659 15.29 35.80 67.92
C ASN A 659 14.43 35.19 66.84
N THR A 660 13.20 35.70 66.69
CA THR A 660 12.34 35.25 65.60
C THR A 660 12.90 35.66 64.25
N SER A 661 12.91 34.72 63.30
CA SER A 661 13.26 35.02 61.91
C SER A 661 12.04 35.20 61.03
N ILE A 662 10.82 35.28 61.58
CA ILE A 662 9.60 35.52 60.81
C ILE A 662 8.66 36.52 61.49
N LYS A 663 8.15 37.45 60.70
CA LYS A 663 7.13 38.43 61.10
C LYS A 663 5.98 38.39 60.11
N TYR A 664 4.81 38.85 60.50
CA TYR A 664 3.69 39.09 59.59
C TYR A 664 3.24 40.55 59.67
N TYR A 665 2.55 41.01 58.64
CA TYR A 665 2.04 42.38 58.59
C TYR A 665 0.64 42.47 59.20
N ASN A 666 0.51 43.27 60.25
CA ASN A 666 -0.78 43.69 60.81
C ASN A 666 -0.61 45.09 61.44
N ASN A 667 -0.95 46.14 60.70
CA ASN A 667 -0.71 47.54 61.10
C ASN A 667 0.75 47.80 61.58
N GLY A 668 1.71 47.08 60.99
CA GLY A 668 3.11 46.99 61.43
C GLY A 668 3.68 45.57 61.30
N TRP A 669 5.00 45.42 61.44
CA TRP A 669 5.67 44.11 61.40
C TRP A 669 5.71 43.45 62.78
N ILE A 670 4.85 42.45 62.98
CA ILE A 670 4.69 41.75 64.26
C ILE A 670 5.35 40.37 64.20
N LYS A 671 6.02 39.95 65.28
CA LYS A 671 6.61 38.61 65.41
C LYS A 671 5.51 37.54 65.30
N LEU A 672 5.77 36.43 64.62
CA LEU A 672 4.84 35.31 64.63
C LEU A 672 4.72 34.76 66.08
N PRO A 673 3.52 34.67 66.69
CA PRO A 673 3.40 34.36 68.12
C PRO A 673 3.88 32.95 68.44
N SER A 674 4.61 32.80 69.55
CA SER A 674 5.09 31.49 70.01
C SER A 674 3.95 30.51 70.28
N GLY A 675 2.80 30.95 70.80
CA GLY A 675 1.67 30.06 71.12
C GLY A 675 0.98 29.37 69.93
N ASN A 676 1.21 29.84 68.70
CA ASN A 676 0.68 29.23 67.47
C ASN A 676 1.84 28.68 66.61
N GLY A 677 2.89 29.47 66.43
CA GLY A 677 4.12 29.11 65.71
C GLY A 677 3.89 28.66 64.26
N THR A 678 4.92 28.12 63.62
CA THR A 678 4.81 27.68 62.22
C THR A 678 4.05 26.36 62.06
N ASN A 679 3.89 25.57 63.13
CA ASN A 679 3.10 24.32 63.10
C ASN A 679 1.61 24.56 62.94
N ASN A 680 1.07 25.69 63.43
CA ASN A 680 -0.37 25.96 63.42
C ASN A 680 -0.74 27.21 62.61
N SER A 681 0.25 28.03 62.21
CA SER A 681 -0.01 29.17 61.32
C SER A 681 -0.09 28.70 59.88
N LEU A 682 -1.27 28.87 59.26
CA LEU A 682 -1.47 28.58 57.83
C LEU A 682 -0.63 29.53 56.98
N ILE A 683 -0.09 29.02 55.87
CA ILE A 683 0.81 29.78 54.98
C ILE A 683 0.12 30.97 54.29
N ASN A 684 -1.20 30.91 54.15
CA ASN A 684 -2.06 31.94 53.55
C ASN A 684 -2.80 32.79 54.61
N SER A 685 -2.48 32.64 55.90
CA SER A 685 -3.22 33.32 56.99
C SER A 685 -2.99 34.83 57.05
N GLN A 686 -1.97 35.35 56.38
CA GLN A 686 -1.58 36.76 56.40
C GLN A 686 -1.27 37.24 54.98
N PRO A 687 -1.49 38.53 54.68
CA PRO A 687 -1.25 39.09 53.34
C PRO A 687 0.24 39.01 52.94
N ALA A 688 1.14 39.11 53.93
CA ALA A 688 2.58 38.92 53.73
C ALA A 688 3.30 38.56 55.03
N PHE A 689 4.43 37.88 54.88
CA PHE A 689 5.39 37.58 55.92
C PHE A 689 6.73 38.25 55.60
N LEU A 690 7.45 38.70 56.62
CA LEU A 690 8.84 39.12 56.51
C LEU A 690 9.70 38.02 57.13
N LEU A 691 10.48 37.32 56.30
CA LEU A 691 11.33 36.21 56.71
C LEU A 691 12.81 36.61 56.64
N PHE A 692 13.55 36.42 57.72
CA PHE A 692 15.00 36.56 57.72
C PHE A 692 15.63 35.27 57.20
N VAL A 693 15.96 35.28 55.91
CA VAL A 693 16.55 34.15 55.20
C VAL A 693 18.02 34.06 55.53
N ARG A 694 18.55 32.84 55.68
CA ARG A 694 19.98 32.59 55.95
C ARG A 694 20.64 31.66 54.93
N GLY A 695 19.83 31.01 54.10
CA GLY A 695 20.19 29.87 53.25
C GLY A 695 19.01 28.89 53.21
N ASP A 696 19.20 27.77 52.53
CA ASP A 696 18.30 26.63 52.66
C ASP A 696 18.46 25.96 54.04
N ARG A 697 17.70 24.89 54.31
CA ARG A 697 17.69 24.19 55.60
C ARG A 697 18.82 23.15 55.74
N SER A 698 19.62 22.95 54.69
CA SER A 698 20.68 21.93 54.60
C SER A 698 21.98 22.34 55.26
#